data_AF-A0A949X7K4-F1
#
_entry.id   AF-A0A949X7K4-F1
#
_cell.length_a   1.000
_cell.length_b   1.000
_cell.length_c   1.000
_cell.angle_alpha   90.00
_cell.angle_beta   90.00
_cell.angle_gamma   90.00
#
_symmetry.space_group_name_H-M   'P 1'
#
loop_
_entity.id
_entity.type
_entity.pdbx_description
1 polymer ?
#
loop_
_entity_poly.entity_id
_entity_poly.type
_entity_poly.pdbx_seq_one_letter_code
_entity_poly.pdbx_strand_id
1 'polypeptide(L)'
;GLKLRPHRLASPAAKASSGIHVVVPPRRQRYLAEIAECVRSYHAFADGQAKIARERQQLAAAKAMVGKEVPEIDALLKAKKLDDECRLLVDSWPKTVESYSGDEQVVKVRGKEVRTALNTTSLSGTKVPKVALPRLEGHGELLRWRMRENIPGEFPYTAGVFHFKRENEDPTRMFAGEGDPFRTNRRFHLLSKEMPAKRLSTAFDSVTLYGFDPDERPDIYGKVGNSGVSIATLDDMKALYAGFDLCDPSTSVSMTINGPAPTILAMFFNTAIDQQVEKLGRKPTQKELAEIRSKALSAVRGTVQADILKEDQGQNTCIFSTEFSLKVMGDIQAYFIENAVRNFYSVSISGYHIAEAGANPISQLAFTLANGFTFVEAYLARGMKIDDFAPNLSFFFSYGMDPEYAVLGRVARRIWAVAMKRRYGANERSQKLKFHSQTSGRSLHAQEIAFNDIRTTLQALVSTYDHTNSLHTNAYDEAITTPTEESVRRAMAIQLIINREWGLAKNENPNQGSFIIDELTDLVEEAVLKEFEAISSRGGVLGAMETGYQRGKIQEESLYYEHRKHDGSYPIVGVNTFRNPHGDPVPQKLELIRSTEEEKRSQLRRLRDFQERNASQSPKMLERLKQAVLRDENVFAVLIDAVRVCSLGQITHALFEVGGQYRRSL
;
A
#
# COMPACT_ATOMS: atom_id res chain seq x y z
N GLY A 1 12.91 48.70 29.54
CA GLY A 1 12.58 48.21 28.19
C GLY A 1 13.86 47.83 27.47
N LEU A 2 13.93 46.61 26.92
CA LEU A 2 15.11 46.12 26.21
C LEU A 2 15.34 46.90 24.89
N LYS A 3 16.54 47.44 24.70
CA LYS A 3 16.95 48.10 23.45
C LYS A 3 17.31 47.04 22.41
N LEU A 4 16.49 46.91 21.38
CA LEU A 4 16.75 46.04 20.23
C LEU A 4 17.94 46.57 19.42
N ARG A 5 18.85 45.68 19.01
CA ARG A 5 19.98 45.98 18.11
C ARG A 5 19.56 45.79 16.64
N PRO A 6 20.25 46.42 15.67
CA PRO A 6 19.91 46.34 14.26
C PRO A 6 20.03 44.89 13.72
N HIS A 7 19.08 44.50 12.86
CA HIS A 7 18.98 43.17 12.26
C HIS A 7 20.21 42.88 11.38
N ARG A 8 20.84 41.70 11.54
CA ARG A 8 21.99 41.26 10.70
C ARG A 8 21.59 40.74 9.31
N LEU A 9 20.29 40.71 9.01
CA LEU A 9 19.75 40.19 7.75
C LEU A 9 19.05 41.33 7.02
N ALA A 10 19.26 41.41 5.71
CA ALA A 10 18.54 42.35 4.87
C ALA A 10 17.03 42.06 4.96
N SER A 11 16.22 43.11 5.07
CA SER A 11 14.76 42.97 5.03
C SER A 11 14.34 42.41 3.67
N PRO A 12 13.49 41.36 3.61
CA PRO A 12 13.06 40.79 2.34
C PRO A 12 12.28 41.82 1.52
N ALA A 13 12.52 41.87 0.20
CA ALA A 13 11.86 42.80 -0.71
C ALA A 13 10.35 42.55 -0.88
N ALA A 14 9.85 41.38 -0.49
CA ALA A 14 8.43 41.03 -0.50
C ALA A 14 8.10 40.04 0.64
N LYS A 15 6.88 40.12 1.18
CA LYS A 15 6.27 39.08 2.05
C LYS A 15 5.54 38.02 1.20
N ALA A 16 6.22 37.47 0.21
CA ALA A 16 5.69 36.38 -0.62
C ALA A 16 6.82 35.38 -0.91
N SER A 17 6.50 34.08 -0.88
CA SER A 17 7.44 33.00 -1.19
C SER A 17 7.98 33.15 -2.61
N SER A 18 9.30 33.21 -2.77
CA SER A 18 9.96 33.25 -4.07
C SER A 18 9.95 31.85 -4.69
N GLY A 19 8.96 31.60 -5.55
CA GLY A 19 8.79 30.35 -6.31
C GLY A 19 7.78 29.40 -5.66
N ILE A 20 6.49 29.60 -5.95
CA ILE A 20 5.43 28.72 -5.42
C ILE A 20 5.55 27.36 -6.14
N HIS A 21 6.22 26.39 -5.50
CA HIS A 21 6.07 24.98 -5.86
C HIS A 21 4.67 24.52 -5.45
N VAL A 22 3.68 24.83 -6.28
CA VAL A 22 2.32 24.32 -6.05
C VAL A 22 2.32 22.83 -6.34
N VAL A 23 2.15 22.00 -5.31
CA VAL A 23 2.09 20.53 -5.46
C VAL A 23 0.92 20.13 -6.37
N VAL A 24 -0.27 20.69 -6.13
CA VAL A 24 -1.45 20.49 -6.99
C VAL A 24 -1.94 21.84 -7.49
N PRO A 25 -1.86 22.14 -8.80
CA PRO A 25 -2.17 23.48 -9.31
C PRO A 25 -3.64 23.85 -9.05
N PRO A 26 -3.97 25.14 -8.82
CA PRO A 26 -5.32 25.55 -8.41
C PRO A 26 -6.43 25.12 -9.39
N ARG A 27 -6.14 25.09 -10.70
CA ARG A 27 -7.07 24.60 -11.73
C ARG A 27 -7.46 23.12 -11.57
N ARG A 28 -6.67 22.33 -10.83
CA ARG A 28 -6.91 20.92 -10.53
C ARG A 28 -7.49 20.71 -9.15
N GLN A 29 -7.72 21.76 -8.34
CA GLN A 29 -8.13 21.66 -6.94
C GLN A 29 -9.39 20.80 -6.69
N ARG A 30 -10.27 20.66 -7.70
CA ARG A 30 -11.51 19.85 -7.63
C ARG A 30 -11.37 18.42 -8.15
N TYR A 31 -10.15 17.90 -8.31
CA TYR A 31 -9.89 16.57 -8.89
C TYR A 31 -10.68 15.43 -8.24
N LEU A 32 -10.88 15.44 -6.92
CA LEU A 32 -11.67 14.42 -6.22
C LEU A 32 -13.16 14.45 -6.58
N ALA A 33 -13.75 15.64 -6.73
CA ALA A 33 -15.14 15.77 -7.17
C ALA A 33 -15.30 15.31 -8.64
N GLU A 34 -14.34 15.62 -9.51
CA GLU A 34 -14.33 15.13 -10.90
C GLU A 34 -14.24 13.60 -10.97
N ILE A 35 -13.47 12.97 -10.07
CA ILE A 35 -13.39 11.51 -9.96
C ILE A 35 -14.73 10.94 -9.47
N ALA A 36 -15.35 11.54 -8.47
CA ALA A 36 -16.67 11.13 -7.98
C ALA A 36 -17.73 11.18 -9.10
N GLU A 37 -17.78 12.28 -9.86
CA GLU A 37 -18.64 12.41 -11.04
C GLU A 37 -18.33 11.35 -12.11
N CYS A 38 -17.05 11.09 -12.38
CA CYS A 38 -16.61 10.08 -13.33
C CYS A 38 -17.10 8.67 -12.94
N VAL A 39 -17.00 8.28 -11.68
CA VAL A 39 -17.45 6.97 -11.19
C VAL A 39 -18.98 6.86 -11.26
N ARG A 40 -19.73 7.87 -10.80
CA ARG A 40 -21.20 7.86 -10.91
C ARG A 40 -21.67 7.81 -12.37
N SER A 41 -21.00 8.53 -13.26
CA SER A 41 -21.27 8.50 -14.70
C SER A 41 -21.01 7.13 -15.30
N TYR A 42 -19.99 6.41 -14.83
CA TYR A 42 -19.73 5.03 -15.24
C TYR A 42 -20.87 4.08 -14.83
N HIS A 43 -21.39 4.21 -13.61
CA HIS A 43 -22.55 3.42 -13.17
C HIS A 43 -23.81 3.72 -13.97
N ALA A 44 -24.13 5.00 -14.19
CA ALA A 44 -25.26 5.41 -15.02
C ALA A 44 -25.15 4.87 -16.46
N PHE A 45 -23.94 4.91 -17.03
CA PHE A 45 -23.67 4.33 -18.33
C PHE A 45 -23.87 2.81 -18.34
N ALA A 46 -23.32 2.09 -17.34
CA ALA A 46 -23.48 0.64 -17.22
C ALA A 46 -24.96 0.23 -17.11
N ASP A 47 -25.76 0.94 -16.31
CA ASP A 47 -27.19 0.67 -16.18
C ASP A 47 -27.98 1.00 -17.45
N GLY A 48 -27.63 2.09 -18.13
CA GLY A 48 -28.20 2.42 -19.44
C GLY A 48 -27.93 1.34 -20.48
N GLN A 49 -26.70 0.86 -20.58
CA GLN A 49 -26.31 -0.21 -21.51
C GLN A 49 -26.94 -1.55 -21.14
N ALA A 50 -27.00 -1.90 -19.84
CA ALA A 50 -27.68 -3.09 -19.36
C ALA A 50 -29.19 -3.08 -19.71
N LYS A 51 -29.86 -1.93 -19.59
CA LYS A 51 -31.25 -1.78 -20.03
C LYS A 51 -31.41 -2.04 -21.53
N ILE A 52 -30.53 -1.45 -22.36
CA ILE A 52 -30.53 -1.67 -23.81
C ILE A 52 -30.30 -3.16 -24.13
N ALA A 53 -29.34 -3.82 -23.48
CA ALA A 53 -29.05 -5.23 -23.69
C ALA A 53 -30.25 -6.13 -23.36
N ARG A 54 -30.95 -5.84 -22.25
CA ARG A 54 -32.18 -6.55 -21.85
C ARG A 54 -33.28 -6.37 -22.89
N GLU A 55 -33.57 -5.14 -23.29
CA GLU A 55 -34.62 -4.83 -24.27
C GLU A 55 -34.33 -5.48 -25.63
N ARG A 56 -33.07 -5.47 -26.08
CA ARG A 56 -32.67 -6.16 -27.31
C ARG A 56 -32.91 -7.66 -27.24
N GLN A 57 -32.52 -8.31 -26.14
CA GLN A 57 -32.73 -9.75 -25.96
C GLN A 57 -34.23 -10.08 -25.95
N GLN A 58 -35.04 -9.29 -25.24
CA GLN A 58 -36.50 -9.47 -25.18
C GLN A 58 -37.16 -9.29 -26.55
N LEU A 59 -36.78 -8.27 -27.31
CA LEU A 59 -37.29 -8.04 -28.66
C LEU A 59 -36.91 -9.18 -29.62
N ALA A 60 -35.65 -9.64 -29.57
CA ALA A 60 -35.19 -10.76 -30.38
C ALA A 60 -35.92 -12.06 -30.01
N ALA A 61 -36.10 -12.34 -28.72
CA ALA A 61 -36.85 -13.49 -28.24
C ALA A 61 -38.33 -13.42 -28.66
N ALA A 62 -38.98 -12.27 -28.51
CA ALA A 62 -40.36 -12.06 -28.95
C ALA A 62 -40.51 -12.25 -30.47
N LYS A 63 -39.57 -11.73 -31.27
CA LYS A 63 -39.55 -11.97 -32.72
C LYS A 63 -39.46 -13.46 -33.05
N ALA A 64 -38.57 -14.18 -32.37
CA ALA A 64 -38.40 -15.62 -32.55
C ALA A 64 -39.69 -16.39 -32.17
N MET A 65 -40.36 -16.01 -31.09
CA MET A 65 -41.62 -16.63 -30.65
C MET A 65 -42.77 -16.36 -31.63
N VAL A 66 -42.84 -15.17 -32.23
CA VAL A 66 -43.86 -14.82 -33.21
C VAL A 66 -43.68 -15.60 -34.52
N GLY A 67 -42.44 -16.00 -34.87
CA GLY A 67 -42.16 -16.90 -35.98
C GLY A 67 -42.41 -16.31 -37.38
N LYS A 68 -42.65 -15.00 -37.49
CA LYS A 68 -42.80 -14.25 -38.75
C LYS A 68 -42.12 -12.89 -38.67
N GLU A 69 -41.95 -12.23 -39.81
CA GLU A 69 -41.45 -10.85 -39.82
C GLU A 69 -42.41 -9.90 -39.10
N VAL A 70 -41.84 -9.07 -38.23
CA VAL A 70 -42.54 -8.01 -37.50
C VAL A 70 -41.70 -6.74 -37.65
N PRO A 71 -41.95 -5.92 -38.69
CA PRO A 71 -41.13 -4.74 -39.01
C PRO A 71 -40.95 -3.75 -37.84
N GLU A 72 -41.96 -3.66 -36.96
CA GLU A 72 -41.92 -2.83 -35.76
C GLU A 72 -40.84 -3.30 -34.77
N ILE A 73 -40.71 -4.62 -34.59
CA ILE A 73 -39.66 -5.20 -33.73
C ILE A 73 -38.28 -4.97 -34.36
N ASP A 74 -38.17 -5.09 -35.69
CA ASP A 74 -36.90 -4.83 -36.39
C ASP A 74 -36.48 -3.37 -36.32
N ALA A 75 -37.43 -2.44 -36.41
CA ALA A 75 -37.18 -1.02 -36.21
C ALA A 75 -36.69 -0.74 -34.79
N LEU A 76 -37.32 -1.34 -33.77
CA LEU A 76 -36.89 -1.21 -32.38
C LEU A 76 -35.48 -1.80 -32.14
N LEU A 77 -35.19 -2.97 -32.70
CA LEU A 77 -33.86 -3.59 -32.62
C LEU A 77 -32.77 -2.74 -33.27
N LYS A 78 -33.07 -2.05 -34.37
CA LYS A 78 -32.13 -1.10 -35.01
C LYS A 78 -31.93 0.16 -34.17
N ALA A 79 -32.98 0.68 -33.54
CA ALA A 79 -32.90 1.88 -32.71
C ALA A 79 -32.15 1.66 -31.38
N LYS A 80 -32.25 0.46 -30.81
CA LYS A 80 -31.62 0.10 -29.52
C LYS A 80 -30.17 -0.32 -29.73
N LYS A 81 -29.28 0.61 -30.06
CA LYS A 81 -27.85 0.33 -30.30
C LYS A 81 -27.06 0.23 -28.99
N LEU A 82 -26.37 -0.89 -28.79
CA LEU A 82 -25.37 -1.04 -27.74
C LEU A 82 -24.07 -0.34 -28.13
N ASP A 83 -23.37 0.17 -27.14
CA ASP A 83 -21.97 0.55 -27.28
C ASP A 83 -21.12 -0.66 -27.71
N ASP A 84 -20.08 -0.44 -28.51
CA ASP A 84 -19.29 -1.53 -29.10
C ASP A 84 -18.52 -2.35 -28.05
N GLU A 85 -17.97 -1.71 -27.01
CA GLU A 85 -17.31 -2.40 -25.90
C GLU A 85 -18.33 -3.27 -25.14
N CYS A 86 -19.51 -2.71 -24.89
CA CYS A 86 -20.60 -3.41 -24.20
C CYS A 86 -21.13 -4.61 -25.00
N ARG A 87 -21.28 -4.46 -26.31
CA ARG A 87 -21.69 -5.54 -27.21
C ARG A 87 -20.65 -6.66 -27.20
N LEU A 88 -19.36 -6.34 -27.28
CA LEU A 88 -18.28 -7.34 -27.21
C LEU A 88 -18.29 -8.11 -25.89
N LEU A 89 -18.60 -7.45 -24.75
CA LEU A 89 -18.71 -8.12 -23.45
C LEU A 89 -19.83 -9.16 -23.40
N VAL A 90 -20.95 -8.93 -24.09
CA VAL A 90 -22.06 -9.88 -24.18
C VAL A 90 -21.74 -10.98 -25.19
N ASP A 91 -21.29 -10.61 -26.40
CA ASP A 91 -21.04 -11.54 -27.51
C ASP A 91 -19.91 -12.55 -27.17
N SER A 92 -18.92 -12.13 -26.37
CA SER A 92 -17.79 -12.99 -25.97
C SER A 92 -18.09 -13.91 -24.79
N TRP A 93 -19.21 -13.71 -24.08
CA TRP A 93 -19.50 -14.44 -22.85
C TRP A 93 -19.53 -15.97 -23.00
N PRO A 94 -20.15 -16.56 -24.04
CA PRO A 94 -20.13 -18.01 -24.23
C PRO A 94 -18.70 -18.59 -24.32
N LYS A 95 -17.80 -17.86 -24.97
CA LYS A 95 -16.38 -18.24 -25.08
C LYS A 95 -15.65 -18.11 -23.74
N THR A 96 -16.00 -17.11 -22.93
CA THR A 96 -15.49 -17.00 -21.55
C THR A 96 -15.99 -18.17 -20.70
N VAL A 97 -17.26 -18.57 -20.81
CA VAL A 97 -17.78 -19.74 -20.09
C VAL A 97 -17.02 -21.01 -20.49
N GLU A 98 -16.82 -21.22 -21.79
CA GLU A 98 -16.04 -22.35 -22.31
C GLU A 98 -14.61 -22.35 -21.73
N SER A 99 -13.91 -21.21 -21.75
CA SER A 99 -12.52 -21.11 -21.30
C SER A 99 -12.29 -21.31 -19.80
N TYR A 100 -13.36 -21.25 -18.99
CA TYR A 100 -13.34 -21.49 -17.54
C TYR A 100 -14.03 -22.80 -17.12
N SER A 101 -14.64 -23.53 -18.06
CA SER A 101 -15.36 -24.79 -17.80
C SER A 101 -14.48 -26.05 -17.79
N GLY A 102 -13.27 -25.96 -18.37
CA GLY A 102 -12.33 -27.08 -18.48
C GLY A 102 -11.55 -27.36 -17.18
N ASP A 103 -10.64 -28.34 -17.23
CA ASP A 103 -9.73 -28.65 -16.12
C ASP A 103 -8.47 -27.76 -16.10
N GLU A 104 -8.05 -27.25 -17.27
CA GLU A 104 -6.90 -26.36 -17.41
C GLU A 104 -7.20 -25.22 -18.40
N GLN A 105 -6.57 -24.07 -18.16
CA GLN A 105 -6.49 -22.97 -19.10
C GLN A 105 -5.05 -22.82 -19.59
N VAL A 106 -4.85 -22.82 -20.92
CA VAL A 106 -3.54 -22.65 -21.54
C VAL A 106 -3.44 -21.27 -22.16
N VAL A 107 -2.51 -20.45 -21.67
CA VAL A 107 -2.24 -19.11 -22.20
C VAL A 107 -0.80 -19.04 -22.68
N LYS A 108 -0.58 -18.50 -23.88
CA LYS A 108 0.77 -18.24 -24.40
C LYS A 108 1.26 -16.88 -23.95
N VAL A 109 2.24 -16.84 -23.06
CA VAL A 109 2.86 -15.60 -22.56
C VAL A 109 4.32 -15.57 -23.04
N ARG A 110 4.67 -14.60 -23.88
CA ARG A 110 6.04 -14.42 -24.42
C ARG A 110 6.64 -15.71 -25.02
N GLY A 111 5.82 -16.46 -25.76
CA GLY A 111 6.22 -17.73 -26.39
C GLY A 111 6.28 -18.95 -25.47
N LYS A 112 6.01 -18.80 -24.17
CA LYS A 112 5.89 -19.92 -23.22
C LYS A 112 4.43 -20.24 -22.96
N GLU A 113 4.09 -21.52 -22.95
CA GLU A 113 2.77 -21.98 -22.52
C GLU A 113 2.72 -21.96 -20.99
N VAL A 114 1.78 -21.19 -20.45
CA VAL A 114 1.41 -21.20 -19.04
C VAL A 114 0.11 -21.97 -18.94
N ARG A 115 0.16 -23.13 -18.27
CA ARG A 115 -1.01 -23.94 -17.96
C ARG A 115 -1.45 -23.63 -16.54
N THR A 116 -2.71 -23.31 -16.37
CA THR A 116 -3.30 -23.03 -15.07
C THR A 116 -4.41 -24.05 -14.81
N ALA A 117 -4.28 -24.85 -13.76
CA ALA A 117 -5.38 -25.71 -13.31
C ALA A 117 -6.57 -24.84 -12.92
N LEU A 118 -7.77 -25.17 -13.38
CA LEU A 118 -9.00 -24.41 -13.13
C LEU A 118 -9.81 -24.97 -11.97
N ASN A 119 -9.53 -26.19 -11.53
CA ASN A 119 -10.28 -26.87 -10.48
C ASN A 119 -9.35 -27.47 -9.43
N THR A 120 -9.83 -27.53 -8.19
CA THR A 120 -9.23 -28.31 -7.11
C THR A 120 -10.23 -29.40 -6.69
N THR A 121 -9.80 -30.66 -6.65
CA THR A 121 -10.66 -31.77 -6.20
C THR A 121 -10.57 -31.93 -4.69
N SER A 122 -11.71 -31.85 -4.01
CA SER A 122 -11.80 -32.11 -2.55
C SER A 122 -11.66 -33.60 -2.22
N LEU A 123 -11.48 -33.92 -0.93
CA LEU A 123 -11.44 -35.31 -0.44
C LEU A 123 -12.72 -36.10 -0.76
N SER A 124 -13.86 -35.42 -0.90
CA SER A 124 -15.14 -36.04 -1.28
C SER A 124 -15.32 -36.23 -2.78
N GLY A 125 -14.33 -35.86 -3.61
CA GLY A 125 -14.38 -35.95 -5.07
C GLY A 125 -15.06 -34.77 -5.77
N THR A 126 -15.54 -33.76 -5.02
CA THR A 126 -16.11 -32.53 -5.61
C THR A 126 -15.02 -31.71 -6.30
N LYS A 127 -15.22 -31.38 -7.59
CA LYS A 127 -14.40 -30.41 -8.32
C LYS A 127 -14.84 -28.98 -7.94
N VAL A 128 -13.97 -28.27 -7.23
CA VAL A 128 -14.18 -26.87 -6.83
C VAL A 128 -13.47 -25.96 -7.85
N PRO A 129 -14.18 -25.09 -8.58
CA PRO A 129 -13.55 -24.19 -9.55
C PRO A 129 -12.79 -23.07 -8.84
N LYS A 130 -11.62 -22.70 -9.37
CA LYS A 130 -10.86 -21.51 -8.95
C LYS A 130 -11.68 -20.25 -9.16
N VAL A 131 -12.39 -20.12 -10.28
CA VAL A 131 -13.27 -18.99 -10.56
C VAL A 131 -14.66 -19.51 -10.91
N ALA A 132 -15.66 -19.20 -10.08
CA ALA A 132 -17.06 -19.55 -10.33
C ALA A 132 -17.72 -18.46 -11.18
N LEU A 133 -18.33 -18.85 -12.30
CA LEU A 133 -19.03 -17.93 -13.18
C LEU A 133 -20.54 -17.87 -12.87
N PRO A 134 -21.20 -16.72 -13.02
CA PRO A 134 -22.64 -16.60 -12.83
C PRO A 134 -23.40 -17.32 -13.96
N ARG A 135 -24.54 -17.93 -13.62
CA ARG A 135 -25.43 -18.64 -14.56
C ARG A 135 -26.59 -17.72 -15.00
N LEU A 136 -26.25 -16.58 -15.56
CA LEU A 136 -27.22 -15.56 -15.98
C LEU A 136 -27.64 -15.81 -17.43
N GLU A 137 -28.95 -15.86 -17.66
CA GLU A 137 -29.53 -15.92 -19.02
C GLU A 137 -29.84 -14.52 -19.57
N GLY A 138 -30.18 -13.57 -18.70
CA GLY A 138 -30.49 -12.20 -19.07
C GLY A 138 -29.26 -11.40 -19.51
N HIS A 139 -29.27 -10.88 -20.74
CA HIS A 139 -28.17 -10.07 -21.27
C HIS A 139 -27.99 -8.75 -20.51
N GLY A 140 -29.05 -8.21 -19.91
CA GLY A 140 -28.96 -7.00 -19.09
C GLY A 140 -28.19 -7.23 -17.79
N GLU A 141 -28.54 -8.31 -17.08
CA GLU A 141 -27.92 -8.74 -15.83
C GLU A 141 -26.48 -9.15 -16.06
N LEU A 142 -26.22 -9.91 -17.13
CA LEU A 142 -24.88 -10.28 -17.56
C LEU A 142 -24.02 -9.04 -17.84
N LEU A 143 -24.50 -8.10 -18.65
CA LEU A 143 -23.74 -6.91 -19.00
C LEU A 143 -23.47 -6.04 -17.77
N ARG A 144 -24.48 -5.85 -16.90
CA ARG A 144 -24.30 -5.13 -15.64
C ARG A 144 -23.20 -5.78 -14.80
N TRP A 145 -23.24 -7.10 -14.63
CA TRP A 145 -22.22 -7.83 -13.87
C TRP A 145 -20.81 -7.72 -14.50
N ARG A 146 -20.70 -7.90 -15.82
CA ARG A 146 -19.43 -7.75 -16.57
C ARG A 146 -18.85 -6.35 -16.46
N MET A 147 -19.68 -5.32 -16.35
CA MET A 147 -19.21 -3.93 -16.19
C MET A 147 -18.90 -3.57 -14.73
N ARG A 148 -19.66 -4.06 -13.75
CA ARG A 148 -19.50 -3.62 -12.36
C ARG A 148 -18.51 -4.45 -11.57
N GLU A 149 -18.37 -5.73 -11.89
CA GLU A 149 -17.58 -6.66 -11.10
C GLU A 149 -16.57 -7.43 -11.93
N ASN A 150 -17.07 -8.03 -13.02
CA ASN A 150 -16.33 -8.88 -13.93
C ASN A 150 -15.57 -10.05 -13.26
N ILE A 151 -14.96 -10.92 -14.05
CA ILE A 151 -14.03 -11.94 -13.53
C ILE A 151 -12.73 -11.28 -13.04
N PRO A 152 -11.99 -11.91 -12.10
CA PRO A 152 -10.64 -11.46 -11.75
C PRO A 152 -9.75 -11.29 -12.99
N GLY A 153 -8.93 -10.24 -13.00
CA GLY A 153 -8.02 -9.93 -14.08
C GLY A 153 -8.63 -9.13 -15.25
N GLU A 154 -9.93 -8.87 -15.25
CA GLU A 154 -10.60 -8.02 -16.25
C GLU A 154 -11.18 -6.73 -15.63
N PHE A 155 -11.22 -5.65 -16.41
CA PHE A 155 -11.78 -4.37 -15.98
C PHE A 155 -13.24 -4.53 -15.50
N PRO A 156 -13.66 -3.91 -14.38
CA PRO A 156 -12.92 -2.93 -13.55
C PRO A 156 -12.12 -3.55 -12.38
N TYR A 157 -11.73 -4.81 -12.48
CA TYR A 157 -10.85 -5.52 -11.54
C TYR A 157 -11.41 -5.65 -10.12
N THR A 158 -12.74 -5.51 -9.95
CA THR A 158 -13.42 -5.57 -8.66
C THR A 158 -13.09 -6.87 -7.92
N ALA A 159 -13.08 -8.01 -8.63
CA ALA A 159 -12.78 -9.32 -8.03
C ALA A 159 -11.27 -9.65 -7.92
N GLY A 160 -10.38 -8.77 -8.40
CA GLY A 160 -8.93 -8.98 -8.37
C GLY A 160 -8.25 -8.50 -9.66
N VAL A 161 -6.98 -8.09 -9.55
CA VAL A 161 -6.21 -7.50 -10.67
C VAL A 161 -5.50 -8.54 -11.57
N PHE A 162 -5.49 -9.80 -11.14
CA PHE A 162 -4.93 -10.93 -11.89
C PHE A 162 -6.01 -11.98 -12.10
N HIS A 163 -5.92 -12.74 -13.20
CA HIS A 163 -6.90 -13.79 -13.51
C HIS A 163 -6.94 -14.91 -12.48
N PHE A 164 -5.77 -15.23 -11.91
CA PHE A 164 -5.62 -16.22 -10.85
C PHE A 164 -4.57 -15.75 -9.83
N LYS A 165 -4.67 -16.25 -8.59
CA LYS A 165 -3.64 -16.11 -7.55
C LYS A 165 -2.34 -16.82 -7.97
N ARG A 166 -1.22 -16.40 -7.40
CA ARG A 166 0.08 -17.04 -7.66
C ARG A 166 0.16 -18.39 -6.96
N GLU A 167 0.54 -19.45 -7.68
CA GLU A 167 0.64 -20.80 -7.10
C GLU A 167 1.88 -20.99 -6.21
N ASN A 168 2.99 -20.30 -6.53
CA ASN A 168 4.29 -20.49 -5.86
C ASN A 168 4.70 -19.31 -4.95
N GLU A 169 3.83 -18.33 -4.76
CA GLU A 169 4.11 -17.13 -3.98
C GLU A 169 2.87 -16.74 -3.19
N ASP A 170 2.74 -17.32 -1.99
CA ASP A 170 1.71 -16.95 -1.03
C ASP A 170 1.80 -15.44 -0.72
N PRO A 171 0.67 -14.75 -0.46
CA PRO A 171 0.67 -13.32 -0.17
C PRO A 171 1.35 -12.98 1.17
N THR A 172 1.70 -14.01 1.96
CA THR A 172 2.35 -13.89 3.27
C THR A 172 3.55 -12.96 3.23
N ARG A 173 3.50 -11.94 4.08
CA ARG A 173 4.59 -11.00 4.30
C ARG A 173 4.59 -10.60 5.78
N MET A 174 5.54 -11.14 6.53
CA MET A 174 5.64 -10.88 7.97
C MET A 174 6.53 -9.67 8.24
N PHE A 175 6.00 -8.80 9.10
CA PHE A 175 6.67 -7.63 9.63
C PHE A 175 7.71 -8.08 10.66
N ALA A 176 8.96 -7.64 10.52
CA ALA A 176 10.02 -7.94 11.46
C ALA A 176 11.00 -6.77 11.60
N GLY A 177 11.48 -6.56 12.81
CA GLY A 177 12.44 -5.52 13.14
C GLY A 177 12.60 -5.42 14.66
N GLU A 178 13.76 -5.80 15.16
CA GLU A 178 14.10 -5.74 16.58
C GLU A 178 15.61 -5.67 16.76
N GLY A 179 16.07 -4.84 17.71
CA GLY A 179 17.47 -4.72 18.07
C GLY A 179 18.32 -4.12 16.95
N ASP A 180 19.48 -4.74 16.74
CA ASP A 180 20.44 -4.34 15.71
C ASP A 180 20.16 -5.04 14.35
N PRO A 181 20.87 -4.65 13.28
CA PRO A 181 20.69 -5.24 11.94
C PRO A 181 20.90 -6.76 11.93
N PHE A 182 21.79 -7.28 12.78
CA PHE A 182 22.15 -8.69 12.80
C PHE A 182 21.05 -9.55 13.41
N ARG A 183 20.41 -9.10 14.49
CA ARG A 183 19.27 -9.78 15.09
C ARG A 183 18.08 -9.84 14.14
N THR A 184 17.76 -8.71 13.51
CA THR A 184 16.68 -8.66 12.53
C THR A 184 16.98 -9.53 11.30
N ASN A 185 18.23 -9.55 10.83
CA ASN A 185 18.64 -10.45 9.74
C ASN A 185 18.42 -11.94 10.10
N ARG A 186 18.81 -12.36 11.31
CA ARG A 186 18.53 -13.73 11.80
C ARG A 186 17.04 -14.05 11.78
N ARG A 187 16.19 -13.10 12.19
CA ARG A 187 14.73 -13.25 12.15
C ARG A 187 14.21 -13.38 10.71
N PHE A 188 14.72 -12.60 9.76
CA PHE A 188 14.34 -12.76 8.35
C PHE A 188 14.70 -14.15 7.80
N HIS A 189 15.87 -14.67 8.15
CA HIS A 189 16.27 -16.03 7.74
C HIS A 189 15.36 -17.09 8.38
N LEU A 190 15.00 -16.94 9.64
CA LEU A 190 14.04 -17.82 10.32
C LEU A 190 12.68 -17.83 9.63
N LEU A 191 12.08 -16.65 9.41
CA LEU A 191 10.72 -16.52 8.88
C LEU A 191 10.60 -16.96 7.42
N SER A 192 11.69 -16.86 6.67
CA SER A 192 11.70 -17.19 5.24
C SER A 192 12.33 -18.55 4.92
N LYS A 193 12.83 -19.29 5.91
CA LYS A 193 13.63 -20.52 5.74
C LYS A 193 13.00 -21.53 4.77
N GLU A 194 11.71 -21.82 4.96
CA GLU A 194 10.97 -22.84 4.21
C GLU A 194 10.18 -22.28 3.02
N MET A 195 10.29 -20.98 2.76
CA MET A 195 9.56 -20.32 1.67
C MET A 195 10.41 -20.21 0.41
N PRO A 196 9.93 -20.68 -0.75
CA PRO A 196 10.61 -20.49 -2.03
C PRO A 196 10.78 -19.01 -2.40
N ALA A 197 9.77 -18.18 -2.13
CA ALA A 197 9.81 -16.73 -2.34
C ALA A 197 10.14 -16.00 -1.03
N LYS A 198 11.15 -15.13 -1.05
CA LYS A 198 11.59 -14.36 0.13
C LYS A 198 10.88 -13.00 0.17
N ARG A 199 9.79 -12.90 0.92
CA ARG A 199 8.97 -11.66 1.04
C ARG A 199 9.20 -11.00 2.40
N LEU A 200 10.21 -10.15 2.49
CA LEU A 200 10.63 -9.50 3.74
C LEU A 200 9.84 -8.21 4.00
N SER A 201 9.54 -7.89 5.26
CA SER A 201 8.98 -6.59 5.63
C SER A 201 9.65 -6.04 6.89
N THR A 202 10.26 -4.86 6.75
CA THR A 202 11.16 -4.28 7.73
C THR A 202 10.47 -3.19 8.54
N ALA A 203 10.52 -3.34 9.86
CA ALA A 203 10.12 -2.34 10.85
C ALA A 203 11.35 -1.64 11.41
N PHE A 204 11.42 -0.31 11.34
CA PHE A 204 12.55 0.46 11.90
C PHE A 204 12.24 0.99 13.30
N ASP A 205 13.26 1.15 14.13
CA ASP A 205 13.09 1.73 15.46
C ASP A 205 12.67 3.21 15.38
N SER A 206 12.17 3.75 16.49
CA SER A 206 11.73 5.15 16.51
C SER A 206 12.86 6.15 16.24
N VAL A 207 14.13 5.79 16.44
CA VAL A 207 15.27 6.67 16.19
C VAL A 207 15.48 6.83 14.68
N THR A 208 15.53 5.71 13.96
CA THR A 208 15.60 5.65 12.49
C THR A 208 14.33 6.22 11.86
N LEU A 209 13.13 5.95 12.38
CA LEU A 209 11.87 6.49 11.84
C LEU A 209 11.85 8.03 11.80
N TYR A 210 12.53 8.68 12.75
CA TYR A 210 12.64 10.14 12.82
C TYR A 210 13.94 10.68 12.23
N GLY A 211 14.73 9.84 11.54
CA GLY A 211 15.94 10.26 10.84
C GLY A 211 17.09 10.66 11.76
N PHE A 212 17.09 10.21 13.02
CA PHE A 212 18.19 10.43 13.96
C PHE A 212 19.20 9.28 13.90
N ASP A 213 20.44 9.58 14.29
CA ASP A 213 21.43 8.56 14.60
C ASP A 213 21.27 8.10 16.08
N PRO A 214 21.68 6.86 16.42
CA PRO A 214 21.75 6.43 17.80
C PRO A 214 22.76 7.28 18.59
N ASP A 215 22.41 7.64 19.82
CA ASP A 215 23.19 8.54 20.69
C ASP A 215 23.17 8.02 22.14
N GLU A 216 24.19 8.36 22.93
CA GLU A 216 24.27 8.09 24.38
C GLU A 216 23.27 8.92 25.18
N ARG A 217 22.75 10.01 24.62
CA ARG A 217 21.73 10.83 25.28
C ARG A 217 20.52 9.97 25.68
N PRO A 218 20.03 10.04 26.93
CA PRO A 218 18.96 9.18 27.41
C PRO A 218 17.66 9.23 26.60
N ASP A 219 17.33 10.38 26.00
CA ASP A 219 16.13 10.55 25.18
C ASP A 219 16.15 9.74 23.88
N ILE A 220 17.35 9.41 23.37
CA ILE A 220 17.57 8.57 22.20
C ILE A 220 17.96 7.15 22.63
N TYR A 221 18.93 7.00 23.54
CA TYR A 221 19.51 5.72 23.94
C TYR A 221 18.47 4.70 24.42
N GLY A 222 17.45 5.16 25.16
CA GLY A 222 16.37 4.32 25.64
C GLY A 222 15.52 3.69 24.52
N LYS A 223 15.55 4.26 23.31
CA LYS A 223 14.70 3.91 22.16
C LYS A 223 15.44 3.13 21.06
N VAL A 224 16.77 3.18 21.04
CA VAL A 224 17.61 2.50 20.03
C VAL A 224 17.30 0.99 20.01
N GLY A 225 16.92 0.45 18.85
CA GLY A 225 16.62 -0.96 18.61
C GLY A 225 15.31 -1.46 19.26
N ASN A 226 14.51 -0.58 19.87
CA ASN A 226 13.22 -0.96 20.43
C ASN A 226 12.09 -0.72 19.42
N SER A 227 11.13 -1.65 19.37
CA SER A 227 9.97 -1.60 18.45
C SER A 227 10.35 -1.59 16.95
N GLY A 228 11.58 -1.97 16.62
CA GLY A 228 12.11 -1.94 15.27
C GLY A 228 13.63 -2.13 15.23
N VAL A 229 14.18 -2.32 14.02
CA VAL A 229 15.63 -2.40 13.81
C VAL A 229 16.26 -1.00 13.77
N SER A 230 17.41 -0.85 14.42
CA SER A 230 18.19 0.39 14.36
C SER A 230 19.08 0.42 13.11
N ILE A 231 18.86 1.38 12.22
CA ILE A 231 19.64 1.59 10.98
C ILE A 231 20.07 3.05 10.89
N ALA A 232 21.38 3.30 10.96
CA ALA A 232 21.94 4.65 10.91
C ALA A 232 22.86 4.86 9.70
N THR A 233 23.42 3.78 9.15
CA THR A 233 24.42 3.84 8.07
C THR A 233 24.13 2.82 6.96
N LEU A 234 24.78 3.01 5.80
CA LEU A 234 24.75 2.02 4.73
C LEU A 234 25.31 0.65 5.17
N ASP A 235 26.28 0.62 6.08
CA ASP A 235 26.87 -0.62 6.58
C ASP A 235 25.86 -1.42 7.41
N ASP A 236 24.95 -0.74 8.12
CA ASP A 236 23.84 -1.38 8.84
C ASP A 236 22.82 -1.97 7.87
N MET A 237 22.48 -1.21 6.81
CA MET A 237 21.58 -1.69 5.76
C MET A 237 22.12 -2.93 5.03
N LYS A 238 23.43 -3.00 4.80
CA LYS A 238 24.10 -4.18 4.26
C LYS A 238 24.00 -5.38 5.20
N ALA A 239 24.26 -5.18 6.49
CA ALA A 239 24.15 -6.24 7.50
C ALA A 239 22.70 -6.77 7.61
N LEU A 240 21.71 -5.87 7.52
CA LEU A 240 20.29 -6.22 7.61
C LEU A 240 19.86 -7.23 6.53
N TYR A 241 20.33 -7.08 5.30
CA TYR A 241 19.95 -7.94 4.17
C TYR A 241 21.06 -8.91 3.73
N ALA A 242 22.07 -9.13 4.58
CA ALA A 242 23.11 -10.11 4.31
C ALA A 242 22.50 -11.52 4.08
N GLY A 243 22.96 -12.19 3.03
CA GLY A 243 22.46 -13.52 2.63
C GLY A 243 21.18 -13.52 1.80
N PHE A 244 20.56 -12.37 1.54
CA PHE A 244 19.42 -12.24 0.61
C PHE A 244 19.87 -11.54 -0.67
N ASP A 245 19.71 -12.20 -1.83
CA ASP A 245 19.96 -11.56 -3.13
C ASP A 245 18.80 -10.61 -3.48
N LEU A 246 19.04 -9.30 -3.33
CA LEU A 246 18.01 -8.27 -3.53
C LEU A 246 17.59 -8.09 -5.00
N CYS A 247 18.38 -8.62 -5.93
CA CYS A 247 18.07 -8.63 -7.36
C CYS A 247 17.45 -9.96 -7.83
N ASP A 248 17.28 -10.94 -6.94
CA ASP A 248 16.64 -12.19 -7.28
C ASP A 248 15.15 -11.98 -7.58
N PRO A 249 14.61 -12.55 -8.67
CA PRO A 249 13.20 -12.36 -9.03
C PRO A 249 12.23 -12.95 -8.02
N SER A 250 12.63 -13.80 -7.08
CA SER A 250 11.80 -14.35 -6.00
C SER A 250 11.97 -13.64 -4.65
N THR A 251 12.89 -12.67 -4.56
CA THR A 251 13.09 -11.84 -3.37
C THR A 251 12.36 -10.52 -3.53
N SER A 252 11.65 -10.06 -2.50
CA SER A 252 11.07 -8.71 -2.46
C SER A 252 11.03 -8.15 -1.05
N VAL A 253 11.52 -6.91 -0.90
CA VAL A 253 11.65 -6.25 0.41
C VAL A 253 10.69 -5.09 0.51
N SER A 254 9.90 -5.05 1.58
CA SER A 254 9.06 -3.91 1.95
C SER A 254 9.66 -3.20 3.16
N MET A 255 9.78 -1.88 3.11
CA MET A 255 10.37 -1.07 4.18
C MET A 255 9.37 -0.01 4.65
N THR A 256 8.96 -0.09 5.91
CA THR A 256 8.00 0.85 6.52
C THR A 256 8.71 2.03 7.12
N ILE A 257 8.97 3.02 6.26
CA ILE A 257 9.65 4.26 6.60
C ILE A 257 8.98 5.42 5.85
N ASN A 258 8.85 6.58 6.50
CA ASN A 258 8.16 7.76 5.92
C ASN A 258 9.07 9.00 5.89
N GLY A 259 9.27 9.68 7.02
CA GLY A 259 10.05 10.93 7.09
C GLY A 259 11.41 10.86 6.36
N PRO A 260 12.32 9.95 6.74
CA PRO A 260 13.61 9.77 6.08
C PRO A 260 13.59 8.67 5.01
N ALA A 261 12.42 8.33 4.44
CA ALA A 261 12.29 7.30 3.41
C ALA A 261 13.24 7.49 2.21
N PRO A 262 13.46 8.71 1.68
CA PRO A 262 14.42 8.91 0.59
C PRO A 262 15.84 8.47 0.95
N THR A 263 16.29 8.74 2.17
CA THR A 263 17.63 8.35 2.65
C THR A 263 17.74 6.84 2.81
N ILE A 264 16.75 6.20 3.45
CA ILE A 264 16.72 4.74 3.64
C ILE A 264 16.61 4.00 2.30
N LEU A 265 15.82 4.52 1.36
CA LEU A 265 15.73 3.95 0.01
C LEU A 265 17.07 4.05 -0.74
N ALA A 266 17.78 5.17 -0.61
CA ALA A 266 19.11 5.31 -1.18
C ALA A 266 20.11 4.32 -0.56
N MET A 267 20.04 4.07 0.75
CA MET A 267 20.84 3.01 1.40
C MET A 267 20.51 1.64 0.79
N PHE A 268 19.23 1.30 0.68
CA PHE A 268 18.78 0.02 0.13
C PHE A 268 19.22 -0.20 -1.33
N PHE A 269 19.10 0.81 -2.19
CA PHE A 269 19.59 0.71 -3.58
C PHE A 269 21.11 0.51 -3.63
N ASN A 270 21.87 1.22 -2.80
CA ASN A 270 23.31 0.98 -2.72
C ASN A 270 23.64 -0.42 -2.19
N THR A 271 22.88 -0.97 -1.24
CA THR A 271 23.03 -2.36 -0.80
C THR A 271 22.79 -3.34 -1.96
N ALA A 272 21.72 -3.17 -2.73
CA ALA A 272 21.43 -4.04 -3.87
C ALA A 272 22.50 -3.95 -4.98
N ILE A 273 23.00 -2.74 -5.26
CA ILE A 273 24.09 -2.52 -6.22
C ILE A 273 25.38 -3.16 -5.72
N ASP A 274 25.75 -2.92 -4.47
CA ASP A 274 27.00 -3.42 -3.89
C ASP A 274 27.03 -4.95 -3.85
N GLN A 275 25.89 -5.62 -3.58
CA GLN A 275 25.78 -7.08 -3.69
C GLN A 275 26.15 -7.60 -5.09
N GLN A 276 25.72 -6.91 -6.15
CA GLN A 276 26.05 -7.33 -7.52
C GLN A 276 27.51 -6.99 -7.90
N VAL A 277 28.09 -5.94 -7.31
CA VAL A 277 29.52 -5.63 -7.44
C VAL A 277 30.37 -6.70 -6.75
N GLU A 278 29.99 -7.12 -5.55
CA GLU A 278 30.68 -8.16 -4.77
C GLU A 278 30.71 -9.51 -5.52
N LYS A 279 29.64 -9.85 -6.24
CA LYS A 279 29.58 -11.05 -7.11
C LYS A 279 30.65 -11.06 -8.22
N LEU A 280 31.21 -9.93 -8.62
CA LEU A 280 32.32 -9.90 -9.59
C LEU A 280 33.64 -10.44 -9.02
N GLY A 281 33.83 -10.43 -7.70
CA GLY A 281 35.08 -10.83 -7.04
C GLY A 281 36.29 -9.93 -7.30
N ARG A 282 36.14 -8.84 -8.07
CA ARG A 282 37.17 -7.83 -8.35
C ARG A 282 36.58 -6.43 -8.44
N LYS A 283 37.45 -5.42 -8.42
CA LYS A 283 37.03 -4.02 -8.61
C LYS A 283 36.47 -3.83 -10.05
N PRO A 284 35.25 -3.30 -10.22
CA PRO A 284 34.70 -3.02 -11.53
C PRO A 284 35.38 -1.79 -12.15
N THR A 285 35.46 -1.77 -13.48
CA THR A 285 35.72 -0.54 -14.24
C THR A 285 34.52 0.41 -14.15
N GLN A 286 34.69 1.68 -14.51
CA GLN A 286 33.59 2.66 -14.48
C GLN A 286 32.40 2.25 -15.37
N LYS A 287 32.69 1.66 -16.53
CA LYS A 287 31.65 1.15 -17.45
C LYS A 287 30.90 -0.04 -16.83
N GLU A 288 31.61 -1.00 -16.26
CA GLU A 288 30.99 -2.16 -15.61
C GLU A 288 30.13 -1.75 -14.41
N LEU A 289 30.59 -0.78 -13.61
CA LEU A 289 29.83 -0.26 -12.48
C LEU A 289 28.51 0.40 -12.93
N ALA A 290 28.55 1.17 -14.01
CA ALA A 290 27.35 1.79 -14.58
C ALA A 290 26.35 0.72 -15.09
N GLU A 291 26.85 -0.32 -15.77
CA GLU A 291 26.02 -1.44 -16.23
C GLU A 291 25.42 -2.24 -15.06
N ILE A 292 26.21 -2.52 -14.01
CA ILE A 292 25.73 -3.19 -12.80
C ILE A 292 24.66 -2.35 -12.12
N ARG A 293 24.88 -1.05 -11.94
CA ARG A 293 23.91 -0.13 -11.33
C ARG A 293 22.59 -0.16 -12.09
N SER A 294 22.63 -0.02 -13.42
CA SER A 294 21.42 -0.06 -14.25
C SER A 294 20.68 -1.40 -14.15
N LYS A 295 21.40 -2.52 -14.19
CA LYS A 295 20.82 -3.86 -14.04
C LYS A 295 20.22 -4.09 -12.65
N ALA A 296 20.92 -3.68 -11.59
CA ALA A 296 20.43 -3.83 -10.22
C ALA A 296 19.16 -3.00 -10.00
N LEU A 297 19.14 -1.73 -10.41
CA LEU A 297 17.99 -0.83 -10.28
C LEU A 297 16.76 -1.31 -11.08
N SER A 298 16.95 -1.94 -12.23
CA SER A 298 15.85 -2.52 -13.01
C SER A 298 15.38 -3.88 -12.50
N ALA A 299 16.25 -4.66 -11.85
CA ALA A 299 15.92 -5.97 -11.29
C ALA A 299 15.28 -5.91 -9.89
N VAL A 300 15.71 -4.96 -9.04
CA VAL A 300 15.33 -4.90 -7.63
C VAL A 300 13.80 -4.85 -7.44
N ARG A 301 13.29 -5.69 -6.54
CA ARG A 301 11.87 -5.80 -6.23
C ARG A 301 11.59 -5.36 -4.80
N GLY A 302 10.60 -4.51 -4.60
CA GLY A 302 10.26 -4.08 -3.26
C GLY A 302 9.30 -2.91 -3.17
N THR A 303 9.18 -2.36 -1.97
CA THR A 303 8.29 -1.24 -1.66
C THR A 303 8.90 -0.41 -0.55
N VAL A 304 8.92 0.90 -0.74
CA VAL A 304 9.08 1.85 0.36
C VAL A 304 7.72 2.45 0.68
N GLN A 305 7.40 2.64 1.97
CA GLN A 305 6.09 3.16 2.34
C GLN A 305 5.93 4.62 1.93
N ALA A 306 6.72 5.53 2.50
CA ALA A 306 6.94 6.89 2.02
C ALA A 306 5.67 7.72 1.71
N ASP A 307 4.55 7.41 2.36
CA ASP A 307 3.31 8.18 2.20
C ASP A 307 3.27 9.28 3.26
N ILE A 308 3.63 10.48 2.84
CA ILE A 308 3.74 11.64 3.73
C ILE A 308 2.38 12.26 4.05
N LEU A 309 1.36 12.05 3.20
CA LEU A 309 0.05 12.64 3.43
C LEU A 309 -0.62 12.01 4.65
N LYS A 310 -0.51 10.69 4.83
CA LYS A 310 -1.00 10.01 6.04
C LYS A 310 -0.22 10.35 7.31
N GLU A 311 1.01 10.85 7.19
CA GLU A 311 1.83 11.21 8.36
C GLU A 311 1.26 12.42 9.07
N ASP A 312 0.80 13.42 8.32
CA ASP A 312 0.09 14.57 8.90
C ASP A 312 -1.32 14.17 9.37
N GLN A 313 -1.99 13.27 8.66
CA GLN A 313 -3.38 12.91 8.96
C GLN A 313 -3.53 11.98 10.18
N GLY A 314 -2.66 10.97 10.33
CA GLY A 314 -2.86 9.89 11.32
C GLY A 314 -1.61 9.39 12.06
N GLN A 315 -0.43 9.29 11.43
CA GLN A 315 0.71 8.60 12.04
C GLN A 315 1.70 9.51 12.81
N ASN A 316 1.77 10.80 12.47
CA ASN A 316 2.58 11.80 13.14
C ASN A 316 4.11 11.56 13.13
N THR A 317 4.68 10.96 12.08
CA THR A 317 6.16 10.81 11.92
C THR A 317 6.76 11.72 10.83
N CYS A 318 6.05 12.78 10.43
CA CYS A 318 6.62 13.85 9.60
C CYS A 318 7.79 14.55 10.31
N ILE A 319 8.96 14.59 9.67
CA ILE A 319 10.14 15.32 10.17
C ILE A 319 10.46 16.57 9.34
N PHE A 320 10.11 16.59 8.05
CA PHE A 320 10.25 17.75 7.18
C PHE A 320 8.89 18.41 6.92
N SER A 321 8.91 19.62 6.36
CA SER A 321 7.66 20.24 5.88
C SER A 321 6.97 19.35 4.84
N THR A 322 5.64 19.29 4.87
CA THR A 322 4.84 18.45 3.96
C THR A 322 5.16 18.74 2.49
N GLU A 323 5.33 20.03 2.14
CA GLU A 323 5.70 20.46 0.79
C GLU A 323 7.08 19.92 0.37
N PHE A 324 8.10 20.06 1.23
CA PHE A 324 9.44 19.55 0.93
C PHE A 324 9.44 18.03 0.77
N SER A 325 8.75 17.32 1.66
CA SER A 325 8.62 15.88 1.57
C SER A 325 7.94 15.43 0.28
N LEU A 326 6.86 16.10 -0.16
CA LEU A 326 6.20 15.81 -1.45
C LEU A 326 7.09 16.12 -2.65
N LYS A 327 7.92 17.18 -2.57
CA LYS A 327 8.95 17.48 -3.57
C LYS A 327 9.94 16.32 -3.70
N VAL A 328 10.52 15.86 -2.59
CA VAL A 328 11.49 14.76 -2.60
C VAL A 328 10.85 13.43 -3.03
N MET A 329 9.57 13.19 -2.72
CA MET A 329 8.82 12.03 -3.24
C MET A 329 8.70 12.06 -4.76
N GLY A 330 8.43 13.22 -5.36
CA GLY A 330 8.47 13.35 -6.81
C GLY A 330 9.89 13.20 -7.38
N ASP A 331 10.94 13.56 -6.63
CA ASP A 331 12.33 13.37 -7.07
C ASP A 331 12.70 11.87 -7.12
N ILE A 332 12.21 11.07 -6.16
CA ILE A 332 12.31 9.60 -6.19
C ILE A 332 11.63 9.07 -7.45
N GLN A 333 10.39 9.50 -7.71
CA GLN A 333 9.64 9.00 -8.87
C GLN A 333 10.31 9.41 -10.20
N ALA A 334 10.83 10.64 -10.32
CA ALA A 334 11.61 11.07 -11.47
C ALA A 334 12.85 10.18 -11.68
N TYR A 335 13.59 9.90 -10.59
CA TYR A 335 14.76 9.02 -10.63
C TYR A 335 14.39 7.60 -11.07
N PHE A 336 13.24 7.08 -10.61
CA PHE A 336 12.74 5.76 -11.00
C PHE A 336 12.46 5.69 -12.50
N ILE A 337 11.83 6.72 -13.07
CA ILE A 337 11.53 6.80 -14.49
C ILE A 337 12.83 6.84 -15.30
N GLU A 338 13.74 7.74 -14.96
CA GLU A 338 15.03 7.92 -15.64
C GLU A 338 15.90 6.65 -15.62
N ASN A 339 15.89 5.91 -14.50
CA ASN A 339 16.71 4.72 -14.31
C ASN A 339 15.95 3.41 -14.53
N ALA A 340 14.74 3.46 -15.11
CA ALA A 340 13.90 2.30 -15.41
C ALA A 340 13.63 1.35 -14.21
N VAL A 341 13.45 1.92 -13.01
CA VAL A 341 13.07 1.19 -11.79
C VAL A 341 11.58 0.84 -11.86
N ARG A 342 11.26 -0.31 -12.46
CA ARG A 342 9.87 -0.73 -12.77
C ARG A 342 9.29 -1.78 -11.81
N ASN A 343 10.14 -2.32 -10.94
CA ASN A 343 9.85 -3.46 -10.08
C ASN A 343 9.79 -3.08 -8.59
N PHE A 344 10.04 -1.80 -8.29
CA PHE A 344 9.98 -1.23 -6.95
C PHE A 344 8.84 -0.21 -6.87
N TYR A 345 8.02 -0.30 -5.83
CA TYR A 345 6.95 0.66 -5.57
C TYR A 345 7.54 1.85 -4.80
N SER A 346 7.44 3.05 -5.39
CA SER A 346 8.03 4.30 -4.86
C SER A 346 7.24 4.86 -3.69
N VAL A 347 5.96 4.50 -3.57
CA VAL A 347 5.08 4.86 -2.46
C VAL A 347 4.06 3.73 -2.23
N SER A 348 3.80 3.45 -0.96
CA SER A 348 2.71 2.60 -0.49
C SER A 348 1.68 3.48 0.23
N ILE A 349 0.70 3.95 -0.53
CA ILE A 349 -0.36 4.87 -0.09
C ILE A 349 -1.20 4.16 0.97
N SER A 350 -1.19 4.63 2.21
CA SER A 350 -1.55 3.81 3.37
C SER A 350 -2.70 4.39 4.18
N GLY A 351 -3.74 3.58 4.34
CA GLY A 351 -4.85 3.77 5.27
C GLY A 351 -4.70 3.08 6.60
N TYR A 352 -3.78 2.10 6.72
CA TYR A 352 -3.60 1.32 7.94
C TYR A 352 -3.50 2.22 9.18
N HIS A 353 -2.56 3.16 9.17
CA HIS A 353 -2.30 4.07 10.29
C HIS A 353 -3.45 5.05 10.55
N ILE A 354 -4.19 5.44 9.51
CA ILE A 354 -5.39 6.28 9.63
C ILE A 354 -6.48 5.52 10.40
N ALA A 355 -6.67 4.22 10.10
CA ALA A 355 -7.61 3.37 10.81
C ALA A 355 -7.19 3.07 12.25
N GLU A 356 -5.91 2.71 12.45
CA GLU A 356 -5.37 2.44 13.79
C GLU A 356 -5.45 3.67 14.72
N ALA A 357 -5.43 4.88 14.17
CA ALA A 357 -5.59 6.11 14.94
C ALA A 357 -7.04 6.40 15.38
N GLY A 358 -8.04 5.84 14.70
CA GLY A 358 -9.39 6.37 14.87
C GLY A 358 -10.40 5.97 13.81
N ALA A 359 -9.96 5.97 12.56
CA ALA A 359 -10.89 6.04 11.45
C ALA A 359 -11.70 4.76 11.27
N ASN A 360 -12.99 4.92 11.00
CA ASN A 360 -13.83 3.83 10.51
C ASN A 360 -13.39 3.39 9.09
N PRO A 361 -13.82 2.22 8.59
CA PRO A 361 -13.41 1.72 7.28
C PRO A 361 -13.72 2.65 6.10
N ILE A 362 -14.81 3.43 6.16
CA ILE A 362 -15.17 4.38 5.09
C ILE A 362 -14.17 5.54 5.04
N SER A 363 -13.91 6.19 6.18
CA SER A 363 -12.95 7.29 6.30
C SER A 363 -11.54 6.82 5.96
N GLN A 364 -11.12 5.64 6.42
CA GLN A 364 -9.87 5.02 6.01
C GLN A 364 -9.77 4.93 4.48
N LEU A 365 -10.75 4.29 3.83
CA LEU A 365 -10.71 4.03 2.41
C LEU A 365 -10.72 5.34 1.60
N ALA A 366 -11.59 6.27 1.96
CA ALA A 366 -11.71 7.56 1.29
C ALA A 366 -10.44 8.39 1.41
N PHE A 367 -9.88 8.55 2.62
CA PHE A 367 -8.65 9.33 2.81
C PHE A 367 -7.47 8.70 2.07
N THR A 368 -7.36 7.37 2.08
CA THR A 368 -6.28 6.67 1.39
C THR A 368 -6.35 6.85 -0.13
N LEU A 369 -7.53 6.65 -0.74
CA LEU A 369 -7.67 6.85 -2.18
C LEU A 369 -7.49 8.33 -2.56
N ALA A 370 -7.98 9.26 -1.72
CA ALA A 370 -7.78 10.69 -1.94
C ALA A 370 -6.29 11.07 -1.90
N ASN A 371 -5.53 10.53 -0.95
CA ASN A 371 -4.08 10.68 -0.89
C ASN A 371 -3.42 10.11 -2.16
N GLY A 372 -3.85 8.94 -2.61
CA GLY A 372 -3.36 8.34 -3.85
C GLY A 372 -3.58 9.21 -5.09
N PHE A 373 -4.79 9.76 -5.25
CA PHE A 373 -5.09 10.70 -6.33
C PHE A 373 -4.34 12.03 -6.18
N THR A 374 -4.00 12.46 -4.96
CA THR A 374 -3.13 13.62 -4.73
C THR A 374 -1.73 13.39 -5.29
N PHE A 375 -1.14 12.20 -5.06
CA PHE A 375 0.15 11.84 -5.67
C PHE A 375 0.06 11.80 -7.19
N VAL A 376 -1.04 11.29 -7.75
CA VAL A 376 -1.28 11.29 -9.20
C VAL A 376 -1.27 12.73 -9.75
N GLU A 377 -2.05 13.63 -9.15
CA GLU A 377 -2.08 15.04 -9.59
C GLU A 377 -0.74 15.74 -9.39
N ALA A 378 -0.02 15.44 -8.31
CA ALA A 378 1.30 16.01 -8.05
C ALA A 378 2.34 15.59 -9.11
N TYR A 379 2.36 14.31 -9.50
CA TYR A 379 3.28 13.81 -10.51
C TYR A 379 2.91 14.28 -11.92
N LEU A 380 1.61 14.39 -12.24
CA LEU A 380 1.15 15.01 -13.48
C LEU A 380 1.52 16.49 -13.56
N ALA A 381 1.42 17.24 -12.45
CA ALA A 381 1.82 18.64 -12.39
C ALA A 381 3.32 18.83 -12.62
N ARG A 382 4.14 17.81 -12.31
CA ARG A 382 5.58 17.75 -12.64
C ARG A 382 5.89 17.28 -14.06
N GLY A 383 4.87 17.05 -14.89
CA GLY A 383 5.04 16.65 -16.30
C GLY A 383 5.34 15.16 -16.52
N MET A 384 5.19 14.31 -15.49
CA MET A 384 5.32 12.86 -15.65
C MET A 384 4.08 12.30 -16.34
N LYS A 385 4.25 11.30 -17.21
CA LYS A 385 3.10 10.63 -17.85
C LYS A 385 2.48 9.63 -16.87
N ILE A 386 1.15 9.53 -16.88
CA ILE A 386 0.39 8.66 -15.96
C ILE A 386 0.91 7.22 -15.94
N ASP A 387 1.22 6.67 -17.11
CA ASP A 387 1.66 5.29 -17.28
C ASP A 387 3.12 5.02 -16.87
N ASP A 388 3.90 6.09 -16.64
CA ASP A 388 5.29 5.96 -16.19
C ASP A 388 5.40 5.78 -14.68
N PHE A 389 4.37 6.17 -13.91
CA PHE A 389 4.40 6.10 -12.44
C PHE A 389 3.22 5.34 -11.81
N ALA A 390 2.01 5.36 -12.38
CA ALA A 390 0.85 4.71 -11.77
C ALA A 390 1.07 3.20 -11.49
N PRO A 391 1.75 2.43 -12.35
CA PRO A 391 2.08 1.04 -12.06
C PRO A 391 3.00 0.80 -10.86
N ASN A 392 3.70 1.85 -10.40
CA ASN A 392 4.62 1.85 -9.26
C ASN A 392 3.96 2.40 -7.97
N LEU A 393 2.66 2.70 -7.99
CA LEU A 393 1.88 2.98 -6.80
C LEU A 393 1.38 1.66 -6.19
N SER A 394 1.62 1.48 -4.89
CA SER A 394 1.02 0.42 -4.08
C SER A 394 0.09 1.05 -3.04
N PHE A 395 -0.85 0.26 -2.53
CA PHE A 395 -1.75 0.66 -1.45
C PHE A 395 -1.57 -0.22 -0.22
N PHE A 396 -2.00 0.28 0.95
CA PHE A 396 -1.92 -0.47 2.20
C PHE A 396 -3.10 -0.17 3.14
N PHE A 397 -3.92 -1.17 3.43
CA PHE A 397 -5.13 -1.04 4.26
C PHE A 397 -5.07 -1.89 5.55
N SER A 398 -5.74 -1.40 6.60
CA SER A 398 -6.13 -2.19 7.78
C SER A 398 -7.41 -2.97 7.48
N TYR A 399 -7.51 -4.18 8.01
CA TYR A 399 -8.72 -5.00 8.01
C TYR A 399 -9.16 -5.26 9.45
N GLY A 400 -10.30 -4.70 9.84
CA GLY A 400 -10.89 -4.84 11.18
C GLY A 400 -12.16 -5.70 11.19
N MET A 401 -13.04 -5.45 12.16
CA MET A 401 -14.23 -6.27 12.43
C MET A 401 -15.53 -5.73 11.82
N ASP A 402 -15.55 -4.46 11.41
CA ASP A 402 -16.71 -3.80 10.79
C ASP A 402 -17.07 -4.41 9.42
N PRO A 403 -18.36 -4.40 9.03
CA PRO A 403 -18.83 -5.09 7.82
C PRO A 403 -18.21 -4.56 6.52
N GLU A 404 -17.88 -3.28 6.45
CA GLU A 404 -17.30 -2.64 5.25
C GLU A 404 -15.92 -3.23 4.89
N TYR A 405 -15.20 -3.82 5.84
CA TYR A 405 -13.95 -4.53 5.55
C TYR A 405 -14.14 -5.72 4.61
N ALA A 406 -15.36 -6.27 4.49
CA ALA A 406 -15.66 -7.32 3.53
C ALA A 406 -15.58 -6.87 2.05
N VAL A 407 -15.66 -5.55 1.81
CA VAL A 407 -15.71 -4.98 0.46
C VAL A 407 -14.67 -3.88 0.21
N LEU A 408 -13.84 -3.56 1.20
CA LEU A 408 -12.91 -2.42 1.14
C LEU A 408 -11.99 -2.47 -0.09
N GLY A 409 -11.33 -3.61 -0.33
CA GLY A 409 -10.38 -3.80 -1.42
C GLY A 409 -11.06 -3.81 -2.79
N ARG A 410 -12.22 -4.46 -2.92
CA ARG A 410 -12.99 -4.45 -4.19
C ARG A 410 -13.51 -3.07 -4.56
N VAL A 411 -13.97 -2.28 -3.59
CA VAL A 411 -14.35 -0.88 -3.80
C VAL A 411 -13.14 -0.05 -4.22
N ALA A 412 -12.00 -0.20 -3.52
CA ALA A 412 -10.75 0.48 -3.87
C ALA A 412 -10.34 0.21 -5.33
N ARG A 413 -10.36 -1.06 -5.75
CA ARG A 413 -10.01 -1.48 -7.11
C ARG A 413 -10.95 -0.86 -8.15
N ARG A 414 -12.27 -0.89 -7.91
CA ARG A 414 -13.27 -0.38 -8.87
C ARG A 414 -13.16 1.14 -9.06
N ILE A 415 -13.11 1.91 -7.98
CA ILE A 415 -12.93 3.37 -8.02
C ILE A 415 -11.65 3.71 -8.79
N TRP A 416 -10.52 3.08 -8.42
CA TRP A 416 -9.23 3.35 -9.05
C TRP A 416 -9.22 3.00 -10.53
N ALA A 417 -9.70 1.82 -10.91
CA ALA A 417 -9.71 1.36 -12.29
C ALA A 417 -10.55 2.28 -13.18
N VAL A 418 -11.75 2.63 -12.74
CA VAL A 418 -12.67 3.52 -13.47
C VAL A 418 -12.05 4.90 -13.63
N ALA A 419 -11.52 5.49 -12.55
CA ALA A 419 -10.85 6.79 -12.61
C ALA A 419 -9.64 6.76 -13.54
N MET A 420 -8.75 5.78 -13.40
CA MET A 420 -7.56 5.63 -14.24
C MET A 420 -7.91 5.51 -15.72
N LYS A 421 -8.92 4.70 -16.07
CA LYS A 421 -9.33 4.50 -17.46
C LYS A 421 -10.05 5.72 -18.04
N ARG A 422 -11.08 6.22 -17.34
CA ARG A 422 -12.04 7.20 -17.91
C ARG A 422 -11.61 8.64 -17.65
N ARG A 423 -11.01 8.94 -16.50
CA ARG A 423 -10.56 10.30 -16.14
C ARG A 423 -9.14 10.59 -16.58
N TYR A 424 -8.22 9.62 -16.40
CA TYR A 424 -6.80 9.82 -16.67
C TYR A 424 -6.33 9.21 -18.00
N GLY A 425 -7.14 8.41 -18.68
CA GLY A 425 -6.78 7.79 -19.96
C GLY A 425 -5.62 6.80 -19.85
N ALA A 426 -5.41 6.22 -18.67
CA ALA A 426 -4.27 5.37 -18.37
C ALA A 426 -4.45 3.96 -18.93
N ASN A 427 -3.34 3.27 -19.19
CA ASN A 427 -3.36 1.92 -19.72
C ASN A 427 -3.83 0.87 -18.68
N GLU A 428 -4.00 -0.37 -19.15
CA GLU A 428 -4.46 -1.51 -18.34
C GLU A 428 -3.62 -1.73 -17.07
N ARG A 429 -2.30 -1.56 -17.13
CA ARG A 429 -1.41 -1.79 -15.99
C ARG A 429 -1.60 -0.72 -14.91
N SER A 430 -1.86 0.51 -15.31
CA SER A 430 -2.11 1.66 -14.42
C SER A 430 -3.47 1.56 -13.71
N GLN A 431 -4.44 0.89 -14.34
CA GLN A 431 -5.78 0.65 -13.77
C GLN A 431 -5.79 -0.40 -12.64
N LYS A 432 -4.72 -1.19 -12.50
CA LYS A 432 -4.66 -2.30 -11.54
C LYS A 432 -4.14 -1.84 -10.18
N LEU A 433 -5.05 -1.47 -9.28
CA LEU A 433 -4.73 -1.16 -7.88
C LEU A 433 -4.29 -2.44 -7.15
N LYS A 434 -3.04 -2.45 -6.68
CA LYS A 434 -2.48 -3.52 -5.86
C LYS A 434 -2.35 -3.02 -4.44
N PHE A 435 -2.66 -3.87 -3.46
CA PHE A 435 -2.60 -3.49 -2.07
C PHE A 435 -2.05 -4.59 -1.16
N HIS A 436 -1.38 -4.13 -0.12
CA HIS A 436 -1.12 -4.90 1.07
C HIS A 436 -2.29 -4.74 2.06
N SER A 437 -2.60 -5.79 2.79
CA SER A 437 -3.51 -5.76 3.93
C SER A 437 -2.77 -6.15 5.20
N GLN A 438 -3.13 -5.53 6.31
CA GLN A 438 -2.72 -5.95 7.64
C GLN A 438 -3.97 -6.02 8.53
N THR A 439 -4.04 -7.06 9.35
CA THR A 439 -5.09 -7.20 10.38
C THR A 439 -4.99 -6.06 11.40
N SER A 440 -6.12 -5.56 11.91
CA SER A 440 -6.13 -4.38 12.78
C SER A 440 -5.51 -4.66 14.14
N GLY A 441 -4.48 -3.90 14.51
CA GLY A 441 -3.84 -3.99 15.83
C GLY A 441 -4.76 -3.46 16.95
N ARG A 442 -5.55 -2.42 16.65
CA ARG A 442 -6.52 -1.81 17.57
C ARG A 442 -7.65 -2.76 17.97
N SER A 443 -7.96 -3.74 17.12
CA SER A 443 -8.92 -4.80 17.43
C SER A 443 -8.40 -5.84 18.43
N LEU A 444 -7.09 -5.86 18.69
CA LEU A 444 -6.44 -6.82 19.58
C LEU A 444 -6.25 -6.19 20.96
N HIS A 445 -6.47 -6.97 22.01
CA HIS A 445 -6.62 -6.45 23.37
C HIS A 445 -5.66 -7.12 24.34
N ALA A 446 -5.28 -6.40 25.40
CA ALA A 446 -4.36 -6.89 26.42
C ALA A 446 -5.04 -7.87 27.40
N GLN A 447 -6.37 -7.77 27.54
CA GLN A 447 -7.20 -8.75 28.24
C GLN A 447 -7.47 -9.94 27.33
N GLU A 448 -7.42 -11.14 27.89
CA GLU A 448 -7.72 -12.39 27.17
C GLU A 448 -7.00 -12.47 25.81
N ILE A 449 -5.68 -12.27 25.81
CA ILE A 449 -4.86 -12.18 24.59
C ILE A 449 -5.04 -13.39 23.65
N ALA A 450 -5.42 -14.56 24.17
CA ALA A 450 -5.72 -15.73 23.35
C ALA A 450 -6.88 -15.51 22.36
N PHE A 451 -7.84 -14.62 22.67
CA PHE A 451 -8.95 -14.29 21.79
C PHE A 451 -8.51 -13.49 20.55
N ASN A 452 -7.31 -12.90 20.58
CA ASN A 452 -6.79 -12.10 19.47
C ASN A 452 -6.56 -12.96 18.21
N ASP A 453 -6.12 -14.23 18.35
CA ASP A 453 -5.98 -15.13 17.19
C ASP A 453 -7.31 -15.36 16.45
N ILE A 454 -8.43 -15.37 17.17
CA ILE A 454 -9.76 -15.53 16.59
C ILE A 454 -10.10 -14.30 15.74
N ARG A 455 -9.86 -13.09 16.27
CA ARG A 455 -10.08 -11.83 15.55
C ARG A 455 -9.20 -11.74 14.30
N THR A 456 -7.90 -12.01 14.46
CA THR A 456 -6.93 -12.02 13.36
C THR A 456 -7.31 -13.03 12.28
N THR A 457 -7.82 -14.22 12.65
CA THR A 457 -8.27 -15.24 11.70
C THR A 457 -9.43 -14.75 10.84
N LEU A 458 -10.44 -14.10 11.43
CA LEU A 458 -11.59 -13.57 10.70
C LEU A 458 -11.17 -12.44 9.74
N GLN A 459 -10.31 -11.53 10.20
CA GLN A 459 -9.77 -10.43 9.39
C GLN A 459 -8.93 -10.93 8.22
N ALA A 460 -8.07 -11.93 8.46
CA ALA A 460 -7.26 -12.58 7.43
C ALA A 460 -8.13 -13.29 6.39
N LEU A 461 -9.19 -13.97 6.82
CA LEU A 461 -10.12 -14.66 5.93
C LEU A 461 -10.81 -13.67 4.99
N VAL A 462 -11.37 -12.59 5.55
CA VAL A 462 -12.04 -11.54 4.78
C VAL A 462 -11.10 -10.89 3.76
N SER A 463 -9.88 -10.52 4.18
CA SER A 463 -8.86 -9.96 3.28
C SER A 463 -8.46 -10.93 2.16
N THR A 464 -8.41 -12.23 2.45
CA THR A 464 -8.07 -13.28 1.47
C THR A 464 -9.18 -13.50 0.45
N TYR A 465 -10.44 -13.47 0.89
CA TYR A 465 -11.62 -13.53 0.00
C TYR A 465 -11.74 -12.29 -0.88
N ASP A 466 -11.37 -11.13 -0.36
CA ASP A 466 -11.31 -9.86 -1.11
C ASP A 466 -9.99 -9.69 -1.92
N HIS A 467 -9.31 -10.80 -2.17
CA HIS A 467 -8.24 -10.94 -3.16
C HIS A 467 -7.02 -10.02 -2.94
N THR A 468 -6.62 -9.81 -1.68
CA THR A 468 -5.40 -9.07 -1.32
C THR A 468 -4.15 -9.59 -2.04
N ASN A 469 -3.21 -8.68 -2.36
CA ASN A 469 -1.96 -9.04 -3.04
C ASN A 469 -0.82 -9.37 -2.07
N SER A 470 -0.96 -8.97 -0.80
CA SER A 470 -0.01 -9.28 0.26
C SER A 470 -0.70 -9.14 1.62
N LEU A 471 -0.48 -10.06 2.55
CA LEU A 471 -1.14 -10.06 3.85
C LEU A 471 -0.14 -10.16 5.01
N HIS A 472 -0.33 -9.32 6.02
CA HIS A 472 0.27 -9.43 7.34
C HIS A 472 -0.81 -9.83 8.35
N THR A 473 -0.50 -10.79 9.21
CA THR A 473 -1.32 -11.21 10.33
C THR A 473 -0.60 -10.81 11.61
N ASN A 474 -1.29 -10.03 12.45
CA ASN A 474 -0.79 -9.61 13.75
C ASN A 474 -0.75 -10.82 14.70
N ALA A 475 0.14 -10.75 15.67
CA ALA A 475 0.32 -11.81 16.64
C ALA A 475 -0.63 -11.62 17.83
N TYR A 476 -0.92 -12.69 18.58
CA TYR A 476 -1.93 -12.62 19.65
C TYR A 476 -1.51 -11.70 20.82
N ASP A 477 -0.21 -11.48 20.99
CA ASP A 477 0.41 -10.62 22.01
C ASP A 477 0.66 -9.17 21.55
N GLU A 478 0.10 -8.76 20.40
CA GLU A 478 0.26 -7.43 19.78
C GLU A 478 0.05 -6.27 20.76
N ALA A 479 -0.95 -6.38 21.64
CA ALA A 479 -1.30 -5.33 22.60
C ALA A 479 -0.27 -5.14 23.73
N ILE A 480 0.74 -6.03 23.84
CA ILE A 480 1.71 -6.04 24.94
C ILE A 480 3.15 -5.86 24.45
N THR A 481 3.58 -6.60 23.42
CA THR A 481 4.99 -6.64 23.00
C THR A 481 5.14 -6.92 21.51
N THR A 482 6.33 -6.66 20.96
CA THR A 482 6.73 -7.20 19.65
C THR A 482 6.70 -8.73 19.68
N PRO A 483 6.25 -9.41 18.60
CA PRO A 483 6.01 -10.85 18.62
C PRO A 483 7.24 -11.70 18.95
N THR A 484 7.08 -12.65 19.87
CA THR A 484 8.07 -13.71 20.12
C THR A 484 8.21 -14.67 18.92
N GLU A 485 9.13 -15.63 18.98
CA GLU A 485 9.21 -16.70 17.97
C GLU A 485 7.95 -17.59 17.96
N GLU A 486 7.37 -17.86 19.12
CA GLU A 486 6.12 -18.64 19.23
C GLU A 486 4.93 -17.86 18.68
N SER A 487 4.80 -16.59 19.08
CA SER A 487 3.68 -15.74 18.69
C SER A 487 3.65 -15.49 17.17
N VAL A 488 4.80 -15.21 16.56
CA VAL A 488 4.85 -15.02 15.09
C VAL A 488 4.51 -16.30 14.33
N ARG A 489 4.84 -17.50 14.87
CA ARG A 489 4.47 -18.77 14.24
C ARG A 489 2.96 -18.97 14.22
N ARG A 490 2.26 -18.60 15.30
CA ARG A 490 0.78 -18.62 15.34
C ARG A 490 0.18 -17.66 14.32
N ALA A 491 0.68 -16.42 14.27
CA ALA A 491 0.25 -15.45 13.28
C ALA A 491 0.44 -15.94 11.84
N MET A 492 1.59 -16.58 11.53
CA MET A 492 1.84 -17.18 10.22
C MET A 492 0.94 -18.37 9.93
N ALA A 493 0.67 -19.22 10.92
CA ALA A 493 -0.18 -20.39 10.78
C ALA A 493 -1.59 -20.02 10.34
N ILE A 494 -2.13 -18.87 10.77
CA ILE A 494 -3.44 -18.37 10.30
C ILE A 494 -3.47 -18.30 8.76
N GLN A 495 -2.47 -17.67 8.13
CA GLN A 495 -2.43 -17.55 6.67
C GLN A 495 -2.22 -18.91 6.00
N LEU A 496 -1.37 -19.77 6.58
CA LEU A 496 -1.11 -21.10 6.05
C LEU A 496 -2.37 -21.98 6.08
N ILE A 497 -3.11 -21.98 7.19
CA ILE A 497 -4.37 -22.73 7.33
C ILE A 497 -5.39 -22.23 6.31
N ILE A 498 -5.58 -20.91 6.19
CA ILE A 498 -6.51 -20.34 5.19
C ILE A 498 -6.10 -20.73 3.76
N ASN A 499 -4.83 -20.61 3.39
CA ASN A 499 -4.41 -20.87 2.01
C ASN A 499 -4.34 -22.36 1.67
N ARG A 500 -3.97 -23.21 2.65
CA ARG A 500 -3.67 -24.62 2.42
C ARG A 500 -4.80 -25.56 2.80
N GLU A 501 -5.45 -25.34 3.94
CA GLU A 501 -6.44 -26.26 4.52
C GLU A 501 -7.89 -25.82 4.29
N TRP A 502 -8.18 -24.53 4.41
CA TRP A 502 -9.54 -24.02 4.33
C TRP A 502 -10.16 -24.22 2.92
N GLY A 503 -11.19 -25.05 2.86
CA GLY A 503 -11.73 -25.57 1.59
C GLY A 503 -12.29 -24.49 0.65
N LEU A 504 -12.99 -23.49 1.18
CA LEU A 504 -13.60 -22.46 0.33
C LEU A 504 -12.56 -21.50 -0.26
N ALA A 505 -11.37 -21.35 0.35
CA ALA A 505 -10.27 -20.56 -0.23
C ALA A 505 -9.65 -21.19 -1.49
N LYS A 506 -10.03 -22.41 -1.86
CA LYS A 506 -9.68 -22.99 -3.17
C LYS A 506 -10.47 -22.34 -4.32
N ASN A 507 -11.58 -21.69 -4.01
CA ASN A 507 -12.23 -20.73 -4.90
C ASN A 507 -11.64 -19.33 -4.65
N GLU A 508 -11.30 -18.63 -5.72
CA GLU A 508 -10.61 -17.35 -5.72
C GLU A 508 -11.56 -16.16 -5.86
N ASN A 509 -12.86 -16.39 -6.08
CA ASN A 509 -13.88 -15.34 -6.16
C ASN A 509 -15.14 -15.59 -5.31
N PRO A 510 -15.03 -16.06 -4.04
CA PRO A 510 -16.19 -16.51 -3.25
C PRO A 510 -17.13 -15.37 -2.87
N ASN A 511 -16.66 -14.13 -2.97
CA ASN A 511 -17.44 -12.93 -2.70
C ASN A 511 -18.42 -12.57 -3.83
N GLN A 512 -18.23 -13.05 -5.06
CA GLN A 512 -19.06 -12.64 -6.19
C GLN A 512 -20.42 -13.32 -6.19
N GLY A 513 -21.48 -12.52 -6.41
CA GLY A 513 -22.87 -13.01 -6.45
C GLY A 513 -23.55 -13.11 -5.08
N SER A 514 -22.86 -12.71 -4.00
CA SER A 514 -23.46 -12.57 -2.67
C SER A 514 -24.20 -11.24 -2.57
N PHE A 515 -25.50 -11.27 -2.30
CA PHE A 515 -26.35 -10.07 -2.25
C PHE A 515 -25.82 -9.01 -1.27
N ILE A 516 -25.41 -9.42 -0.07
CA ILE A 516 -24.89 -8.49 0.93
C ILE A 516 -23.55 -7.89 0.52
N ILE A 517 -22.71 -8.65 -0.20
CA ILE A 517 -21.43 -8.14 -0.69
C ILE A 517 -21.68 -7.12 -1.80
N ASP A 518 -22.59 -7.40 -2.73
CA ASP A 518 -22.91 -6.49 -3.82
C ASP A 518 -23.51 -5.17 -3.26
N GLU A 519 -24.44 -5.27 -2.30
CA GLU A 519 -25.04 -4.11 -1.64
C GLU A 519 -24.02 -3.29 -0.83
N LEU A 520 -23.20 -3.95 0.00
CA LEU A 520 -22.14 -3.26 0.74
C LEU A 520 -21.12 -2.61 -0.19
N THR A 521 -20.77 -3.25 -1.30
CA THR A 521 -19.83 -2.67 -2.28
C THR A 521 -20.37 -1.34 -2.80
N ASP A 522 -21.65 -1.28 -3.14
CA ASP A 522 -22.28 -0.07 -3.66
C ASP A 522 -22.46 1.01 -2.60
N LEU A 523 -22.86 0.64 -1.38
CA LEU A 523 -23.01 1.55 -0.25
C LEU A 523 -21.67 2.20 0.14
N VAL A 524 -20.62 1.38 0.27
CA VAL A 524 -19.28 1.85 0.65
C VAL A 524 -18.67 2.70 -0.48
N GLU A 525 -18.84 2.31 -1.74
CA GLU A 525 -18.37 3.12 -2.87
C GLU A 525 -19.00 4.50 -2.88
N GLU A 526 -20.33 4.62 -2.80
CA GLU A 526 -20.98 5.94 -2.78
C GLU A 526 -20.60 6.75 -1.54
N ALA A 527 -20.43 6.13 -0.37
CA ALA A 527 -19.97 6.81 0.83
C ALA A 527 -18.56 7.41 0.65
N VAL A 528 -17.65 6.68 -0.01
CA VAL A 528 -16.31 7.18 -0.38
C VAL A 528 -16.41 8.34 -1.36
N LEU A 529 -17.29 8.29 -2.36
CA LEU A 529 -17.46 9.37 -3.34
C LEU A 529 -18.00 10.65 -2.68
N LYS A 530 -18.89 10.55 -1.70
CA LYS A 530 -19.34 11.71 -0.91
C LYS A 530 -18.20 12.31 -0.09
N GLU A 531 -17.35 11.46 0.48
CA GLU A 531 -16.17 11.94 1.21
C GLU A 531 -15.17 12.64 0.28
N PHE A 532 -15.01 12.17 -0.96
CA PHE A 532 -14.23 12.87 -1.99
C PHE A 532 -14.76 14.28 -2.26
N GLU A 533 -16.07 14.47 -2.33
CA GLU A 533 -16.70 15.78 -2.51
C GLU A 533 -16.48 16.68 -1.29
N ALA A 534 -16.59 16.11 -0.07
CA ALA A 534 -16.32 16.83 1.17
C ALA A 534 -14.87 17.35 1.22
N ILE A 535 -13.88 16.52 0.88
CA ILE A 535 -12.47 16.92 0.79
C ILE A 535 -12.27 17.92 -0.35
N SER A 536 -12.89 17.71 -1.51
CA SER A 536 -12.78 18.61 -2.66
C SER A 536 -13.29 20.02 -2.35
N SER A 537 -14.39 20.15 -1.59
CA SER A 537 -14.94 21.45 -1.18
C SER A 537 -14.03 22.24 -0.24
N ARG A 538 -13.05 21.57 0.38
CA ARG A 538 -12.02 22.15 1.25
C ARG A 538 -10.69 22.39 0.54
N GLY A 539 -10.70 22.33 -0.79
CA GLY A 539 -9.50 22.57 -1.59
C GLY A 539 -8.66 21.32 -1.87
N GLY A 540 -9.28 20.14 -1.85
CA GLY A 540 -8.58 18.86 -2.01
C GLY A 540 -7.86 18.45 -0.73
N VAL A 541 -7.07 17.37 -0.80
CA VAL A 541 -6.39 16.81 0.37
C VAL A 541 -5.53 17.84 1.12
N LEU A 542 -4.73 18.63 0.39
CA LEU A 542 -3.83 19.62 1.00
C LEU A 542 -4.60 20.74 1.70
N GLY A 543 -5.64 21.30 1.08
CA GLY A 543 -6.48 22.32 1.72
C GLY A 543 -7.28 21.76 2.92
N ALA A 544 -7.72 20.51 2.84
CA ALA A 544 -8.32 19.82 3.97
C ALA A 544 -7.33 19.62 5.14
N MET A 545 -6.06 19.32 4.84
CA MET A 545 -4.99 19.21 5.84
C MET A 545 -4.66 20.56 6.49
N GLU A 546 -4.67 21.67 5.74
CA GLU A 546 -4.48 23.02 6.30
C GLU A 546 -5.51 23.38 7.37
N THR A 547 -6.74 22.88 7.23
CA THR A 547 -7.83 23.06 8.21
C THR A 547 -7.92 21.94 9.25
N GLY A 548 -7.05 20.93 9.18
CA GLY A 548 -7.05 19.79 10.07
C GLY A 548 -8.25 18.86 9.91
N TYR A 549 -8.97 18.89 8.78
CA TYR A 549 -10.22 18.17 8.58
C TYR A 549 -10.08 16.65 8.79
N GLN A 550 -9.11 16.02 8.12
CA GLN A 550 -8.91 14.58 8.25
C GLN A 550 -8.56 14.20 9.70
N ARG A 551 -7.61 14.93 10.31
CA ARG A 551 -7.18 14.68 11.70
C ARG A 551 -8.34 14.84 12.68
N GLY A 552 -9.13 15.91 12.55
CA GLY A 552 -10.31 16.15 13.37
C GLY A 552 -11.33 15.02 13.24
N LYS A 553 -11.68 14.64 12.01
CA LYS A 553 -12.63 13.53 11.76
C LYS A 553 -12.14 12.20 12.33
N ILE A 554 -10.85 11.88 12.17
CA ILE A 554 -10.24 10.67 12.75
C ILE A 554 -10.37 10.67 14.29
N GLN A 555 -10.11 11.81 14.93
CA GLN A 555 -10.22 11.95 16.39
C GLN A 555 -11.67 11.83 16.87
N GLU A 556 -12.63 12.43 16.15
CA GLU A 556 -14.06 12.30 16.44
C GLU A 556 -14.53 10.84 16.37
N GLU A 557 -14.17 10.14 15.30
CA GLU A 557 -14.49 8.71 15.11
C GLU A 557 -13.81 7.84 16.18
N SER A 558 -12.57 8.16 16.55
CA SER A 558 -11.84 7.48 17.61
C SER A 558 -12.53 7.63 18.97
N LEU A 559 -12.94 8.85 19.34
CA LEU A 559 -13.65 9.13 20.58
C LEU A 559 -15.00 8.44 20.63
N TYR A 560 -15.73 8.42 19.50
CA TYR A 560 -17.00 7.72 19.39
C TYR A 560 -16.83 6.20 19.64
N TYR A 561 -15.82 5.58 19.03
CA TYR A 561 -15.51 4.17 19.28
C TYR A 561 -15.13 3.90 20.75
N GLU A 562 -14.20 4.69 21.33
CA GLU A 562 -13.78 4.47 22.71
C GLU A 562 -14.93 4.70 23.71
N HIS A 563 -15.80 5.68 23.47
CA HIS A 563 -16.99 5.90 24.30
C HIS A 563 -17.89 4.66 24.32
N ARG A 564 -18.20 4.11 23.14
CA ARG A 564 -19.05 2.92 23.01
C ARG A 564 -18.42 1.64 23.54
N LYS A 565 -17.09 1.54 23.45
CA LYS A 565 -16.33 0.45 24.05
C LYS A 565 -16.36 0.54 25.57
N HIS A 566 -16.22 1.74 26.14
CA HIS A 566 -16.22 1.93 27.59
C HIS A 566 -17.61 1.80 28.22
N ASP A 567 -18.65 2.31 27.57
CA ASP A 567 -20.03 2.22 28.08
C ASP A 567 -20.70 0.85 27.85
N GLY A 568 -20.10 -0.01 27.02
CA GLY A 568 -20.56 -1.36 26.72
C GLY A 568 -21.59 -1.45 25.58
N SER A 569 -21.98 -0.33 24.97
CA SER A 569 -22.90 -0.28 23.83
C SER A 569 -22.28 -0.83 22.53
N TYR A 570 -20.95 -0.98 22.50
CA TYR A 570 -20.24 -1.76 21.48
C TYR A 570 -19.56 -2.96 22.17
N PRO A 571 -20.05 -4.19 21.97
CA PRO A 571 -19.59 -5.35 22.72
C PRO A 571 -18.19 -5.79 22.29
N ILE A 572 -17.30 -5.89 23.27
CA ILE A 572 -15.94 -6.41 23.12
C ILE A 572 -15.76 -7.59 24.08
N VAL A 573 -15.79 -8.80 23.52
CA VAL A 573 -15.63 -10.08 24.24
C VAL A 573 -14.26 -10.12 24.94
N GLY A 574 -14.26 -10.40 26.24
CA GLY A 574 -13.07 -10.41 27.10
C GLY A 574 -12.68 -9.04 27.65
N VAL A 575 -13.38 -7.95 27.29
CA VAL A 575 -13.08 -6.59 27.77
C VAL A 575 -14.27 -5.98 28.52
N ASN A 576 -15.37 -5.67 27.83
CA ASN A 576 -16.56 -5.07 28.44
C ASN A 576 -17.72 -6.06 28.60
N THR A 577 -17.64 -7.21 27.95
CA THR A 577 -18.58 -8.34 28.09
C THR A 577 -17.81 -9.65 28.06
N PHE A 578 -18.37 -10.72 28.66
CA PHE A 578 -17.71 -12.03 28.79
C PHE A 578 -16.29 -11.92 29.37
N ARG A 579 -16.17 -11.25 30.52
CA ARG A 579 -14.88 -11.07 31.22
C ARG A 579 -14.48 -12.35 31.96
N ASN A 580 -13.18 -12.49 32.22
CA ASN A 580 -12.64 -13.60 33.00
C ASN A 580 -13.24 -13.61 34.42
N PRO A 581 -13.90 -14.70 34.86
CA PRO A 581 -14.46 -14.78 36.22
C PRO A 581 -13.39 -14.79 37.32
N HIS A 582 -12.13 -15.11 36.97
CA HIS A 582 -10.99 -15.10 37.88
C HIS A 582 -10.26 -13.75 37.92
N GLY A 583 -10.81 -12.71 37.26
CA GLY A 583 -10.17 -11.40 37.09
C GLY A 583 -9.18 -11.38 35.92
N ASP A 584 -8.66 -10.20 35.57
CA ASP A 584 -7.68 -10.04 34.49
C ASP A 584 -6.27 -10.33 35.05
N PRO A 585 -5.72 -11.56 34.90
CA PRO A 585 -4.42 -11.86 35.47
C PRO A 585 -3.37 -11.15 34.61
N VAL A 586 -2.61 -10.23 35.21
CA VAL A 586 -1.38 -9.72 34.57
C VAL A 586 -0.48 -10.93 34.36
N PRO A 587 -0.10 -11.30 33.12
CA PRO A 587 0.75 -12.46 32.88
C PRO A 587 2.05 -12.28 33.67
N GLN A 588 2.29 -13.10 34.69
CA GLN A 588 3.42 -12.89 35.60
C GLN A 588 4.79 -13.00 34.90
N LYS A 589 4.84 -13.62 33.71
CA LYS A 589 6.03 -13.72 32.84
C LYS A 589 5.62 -13.81 31.37
N LEU A 590 5.25 -12.69 30.73
CA LEU A 590 5.30 -12.61 29.27
C LEU A 590 6.72 -12.21 28.87
N GLU A 591 7.34 -12.93 27.94
CA GLU A 591 8.65 -12.54 27.41
C GLU A 591 8.51 -11.22 26.64
N LEU A 592 9.19 -10.17 27.11
CA LEU A 592 9.20 -8.87 26.44
C LEU A 592 10.39 -8.81 25.50
N ILE A 593 10.12 -8.60 24.22
CA ILE A 593 11.16 -8.43 23.21
C ILE A 593 11.62 -6.98 23.20
N ARG A 594 12.86 -6.74 23.65
CA ARG A 594 13.53 -5.44 23.64
C ARG A 594 14.97 -5.57 23.17
N SER A 595 15.55 -4.45 22.76
CA SER A 595 16.99 -4.35 22.46
C SER A 595 17.83 -4.60 23.72
N THR A 596 18.99 -5.23 23.53
CA THR A 596 19.97 -5.43 24.59
C THR A 596 20.92 -4.23 24.70
N GLU A 597 21.53 -4.08 25.88
CA GLU A 597 22.57 -3.06 26.09
C GLU A 597 23.77 -3.26 25.14
N GLU A 598 24.10 -4.51 24.81
CA GLU A 598 25.17 -4.85 23.88
C GLU A 598 24.86 -4.37 22.45
N GLU A 599 23.63 -4.60 21.98
CA GLU A 599 23.15 -4.15 20.67
C GLU A 599 23.23 -2.62 20.55
N LYS A 600 22.80 -1.89 21.59
CA LYS A 600 22.87 -0.43 21.61
C LYS A 600 24.31 0.08 21.56
N ARG A 601 25.21 -0.50 22.36
CA ARG A 601 26.64 -0.15 22.34
C ARG A 601 27.29 -0.52 21.00
N SER A 602 26.87 -1.62 20.39
CA SER A 602 27.31 -2.02 19.04
C SER A 602 26.95 -0.96 18.00
N GLN A 603 25.69 -0.48 18.01
CA GLN A 603 25.24 0.59 17.12
C GLN A 603 26.06 1.87 17.28
N LEU A 604 26.31 2.30 18.52
CA LEU A 604 27.12 3.50 18.78
C LEU A 604 28.56 3.37 18.26
N ARG A 605 29.20 2.21 18.46
CA ARG A 605 30.56 1.95 17.93
C ARG A 605 30.57 1.98 16.41
N ARG A 606 29.68 1.23 15.76
CA ARG A 606 29.57 1.17 14.29
C ARG A 606 29.34 2.55 13.67
N LEU A 607 28.49 3.37 14.30
CA LEU A 607 28.26 4.75 13.86
C LEU A 607 29.54 5.58 13.94
N ARG A 608 30.26 5.55 15.07
CA ARG A 608 31.51 6.30 15.27
C ARG A 608 32.57 5.87 14.24
N ASP A 609 32.75 4.56 14.05
CA ASP A 609 33.68 4.00 13.07
C ASP A 609 33.34 4.47 11.64
N PHE A 610 32.05 4.47 11.29
CA PHE A 610 31.57 4.96 9.99
C PHE A 610 31.85 6.46 9.80
N GLN A 611 31.61 7.26 10.83
CA GLN A 611 31.82 8.71 10.81
C GLN A 611 33.30 9.06 10.72
N GLU A 612 34.15 8.39 11.50
CA GLU A 612 35.61 8.59 11.49
C GLU A 612 36.19 8.24 10.12
N ARG A 613 35.82 7.08 9.56
CA ARG A 613 36.25 6.63 8.22
C ARG A 613 35.91 7.64 7.12
N ASN A 614 34.81 8.39 7.27
CA ASN A 614 34.29 9.29 6.26
C ASN A 614 34.44 10.79 6.59
N ALA A 615 35.16 11.15 7.66
CA ALA A 615 35.22 12.52 8.19
C ALA A 615 35.73 13.56 7.17
N SER A 616 36.57 13.17 6.21
CA SER A 616 37.10 14.07 5.17
C SER A 616 36.14 14.31 4.00
N GLN A 617 35.16 13.41 3.79
CA GLN A 617 34.24 13.44 2.65
C GLN A 617 32.85 13.92 3.03
N SER A 618 32.38 13.59 4.24
CA SER A 618 31.01 13.89 4.68
C SER A 618 30.66 15.39 4.63
N PRO A 619 31.51 16.35 5.05
CA PRO A 619 31.11 17.77 5.01
C PRO A 619 30.90 18.29 3.59
N LYS A 620 31.73 17.85 2.64
CA LYS A 620 31.62 18.23 1.22
C LYS A 620 30.34 17.66 0.59
N MET A 621 29.98 16.44 0.96
CA MET A 621 28.79 15.78 0.47
C MET A 621 27.51 16.39 1.05
N LEU A 622 27.49 16.72 2.34
CA LEU A 622 26.35 17.40 2.96
C LEU A 622 26.14 18.79 2.36
N GLU A 623 27.21 19.53 2.04
CA GLU A 623 27.09 20.82 1.35
C GLU A 623 26.53 20.63 -0.07
N ARG A 624 26.98 19.63 -0.83
CA ARG A 624 26.39 19.29 -2.14
C ARG A 624 24.89 18.99 -2.02
N LEU A 625 24.49 18.24 -1.00
CA LEU A 625 23.08 17.92 -0.76
C LEU A 625 22.25 19.18 -0.49
N LYS A 626 22.77 20.10 0.34
CA LYS A 626 22.12 21.40 0.60
C LYS A 626 22.01 22.25 -0.67
N GLN A 627 23.08 22.32 -1.46
CA GLN A 627 23.07 23.04 -2.74
C GLN A 627 22.06 22.47 -3.72
N ALA A 628 21.89 21.15 -3.77
CA ALA A 628 20.89 20.50 -4.63
C ALA A 628 19.46 20.93 -4.26
N VAL A 629 19.15 21.07 -2.97
CA VAL A 629 17.86 21.61 -2.52
C VAL A 629 17.70 23.07 -2.96
N LEU A 630 18.70 23.92 -2.70
CA LEU A 630 18.65 25.35 -3.00
C LEU A 630 18.57 25.67 -4.50
N ARG A 631 19.09 24.78 -5.35
CA ARG A 631 19.09 24.90 -6.82
C ARG A 631 17.92 24.17 -7.49
N ASP A 632 17.01 23.60 -6.70
CA ASP A 632 15.90 22.76 -7.17
C ASP A 632 16.36 21.59 -8.08
N GLU A 633 17.51 21.00 -7.76
CA GLU A 633 17.99 19.77 -8.39
C GLU A 633 17.28 18.54 -7.79
N ASN A 634 17.43 17.37 -8.43
CA ASN A 634 16.88 16.12 -7.90
C ASN A 634 17.65 15.69 -6.63
N VAL A 635 16.99 15.80 -5.48
CA VAL A 635 17.60 15.53 -4.17
C VAL A 635 17.92 14.06 -3.99
N PHE A 636 17.04 13.17 -4.47
CA PHE A 636 17.23 11.72 -4.34
C PHE A 636 18.45 11.22 -5.14
N ALA A 637 18.72 11.80 -6.30
CA ALA A 637 19.92 11.49 -7.08
C ALA A 637 21.21 11.76 -6.28
N VAL A 638 21.24 12.85 -5.49
CA VAL A 638 22.37 13.17 -4.61
C VAL A 638 22.40 12.26 -3.38
N LEU A 639 21.24 11.87 -2.85
CA LEU A 639 21.15 10.92 -1.72
C LEU A 639 21.78 9.56 -2.05
N ILE A 640 21.71 9.09 -3.29
CA ILE A 640 22.39 7.85 -3.72
C ILE A 640 23.91 7.92 -3.45
N ASP A 641 24.52 9.07 -3.63
CA ASP A 641 25.94 9.27 -3.31
C ASP A 641 26.13 9.58 -1.81
N ALA A 642 25.23 10.35 -1.21
CA ALA A 642 25.37 10.85 0.16
C ALA A 642 25.44 9.73 1.20
N VAL A 643 24.58 8.72 1.07
CA VAL A 643 24.51 7.59 2.02
C VAL A 643 25.77 6.74 2.06
N ARG A 644 26.69 6.87 1.08
CA ARG A 644 27.97 6.16 1.09
C ARG A 644 28.97 6.75 2.09
N VAL A 645 28.83 8.02 2.43
CA VAL A 645 29.80 8.76 3.27
C VAL A 645 29.15 9.52 4.43
N CYS A 646 27.82 9.64 4.46
CA CYS A 646 27.07 10.30 5.52
C CYS A 646 26.10 9.33 6.19
N SER A 647 25.98 9.46 7.51
CA SER A 647 24.97 8.77 8.33
C SER A 647 23.58 9.38 8.15
N LEU A 648 22.56 8.65 8.62
CA LEU A 648 21.15 9.05 8.56
C LEU A 648 20.93 10.41 9.24
N GLY A 649 21.41 10.56 10.47
CA GLY A 649 21.30 11.79 11.25
C GLY A 649 22.02 12.96 10.59
N GLN A 650 23.24 12.76 10.08
CA GLN A 650 23.96 13.78 9.32
C GLN A 650 23.16 14.30 8.11
N ILE A 651 22.57 13.39 7.33
CA ILE A 651 21.75 13.74 6.16
C ILE A 651 20.50 14.51 6.58
N THR A 652 19.78 14.00 7.58
CA THR A 652 18.54 14.61 8.09
C THR A 652 18.77 16.04 8.59
N HIS A 653 19.81 16.26 9.39
CA HIS A 653 20.12 17.59 9.92
C HIS A 653 20.52 18.58 8.82
N ALA A 654 21.30 18.13 7.83
CA ALA A 654 21.62 18.98 6.68
C ALA A 654 20.37 19.37 5.88
N LEU A 655 19.41 18.45 5.71
CA LEU A 655 18.13 18.75 5.07
C LEU A 655 17.23 19.66 5.92
N PHE A 656 17.31 19.61 7.26
CA PHE A 656 16.59 20.57 8.10
C PHE A 656 17.03 22.02 7.87
N GLU A 657 18.30 22.25 7.56
CA GLU A 657 18.83 23.61 7.29
C GLU A 657 18.25 24.24 6.02
N VAL A 658 17.77 23.45 5.06
CA VAL A 658 17.36 23.92 3.72
C VAL A 658 15.93 23.55 3.31
N GLY A 659 15.38 22.44 3.80
CA GLY A 659 14.02 21.96 3.51
C GLY A 659 12.99 22.24 4.61
N GLY A 660 13.46 22.76 5.76
CA GLY A 660 12.64 23.07 6.92
C GLY A 660 12.22 21.84 7.73
N GLN A 661 11.94 22.07 9.01
CA GLN A 661 11.40 21.05 9.91
C GLN A 661 9.87 21.05 9.85
N TYR A 662 9.27 19.88 10.06
CA TYR A 662 7.82 19.78 10.21
C TYR A 662 7.34 20.64 11.39
N ARG A 663 6.30 21.43 11.15
CA ARG A 663 5.59 22.16 12.19
C ARG A 663 4.27 21.46 12.44
N ARG A 664 4.05 20.98 13.66
CA ARG A 664 2.76 20.41 14.06
C ARG A 664 1.65 21.45 13.81
N SER A 665 0.71 21.08 12.94
CA SER A 665 -0.52 21.79 12.69
C SER A 665 -1.49 21.51 13.84
N LEU A 666 -1.61 22.46 14.78
CA LEU A 666 -2.39 22.40 16.04
C LEU A 666 -1.98 21.30 17.03
#